data_AF-A0A970WYT0-F1
#
_entry.id   AF-A0A970WYT0-F1
#
_cell.length_a   1.000
_cell.length_b   1.000
_cell.length_c   1.000
_cell.angle_alpha   90.00
_cell.angle_beta   90.00
_cell.angle_gamma   90.00
#
_symmetry.space_group_name_H-M   'P 1'
#
loop_
_entity.id
_entity.type
_entity.pdbx_description
1 polymer ?
#
loop_
_entity_poly.entity_id
_entity_poly.type
_entity_poly.pdbx_seq_one_letter_code
_entity_poly.pdbx_strand_id
1 'polypeptide(L)'
;QVFKKQLLNLGFSYDWDRELATCDPKYYKWTQWIFTKLFEKGLAEIKDIEVNWCEALGTVLANEEVINLNGKMVSERGNFPVIKKPMRQWVLKITAYAERLLNDLDDVDWPESVKDMQRNWIGKSVGATVIFDIANTDFSFEVFTTRADTLFGATYCVLSPEHELVTKIMSPEQEAEVLKYIDYAKSKSDLDRTDLNKEKTGVFTGAYAINPVNQKQIPIWIADYVLASYGTGAIMAVPAHDQRDYEFAKKFDLEIIAVLDGDISTKAFCDDALHINSGFIDGTSKQEGIDRMIQFLKENNRGYESVNYKIRDWIFSRQRYWGEPFPVIIYEDGQIEVLDLDELPLELPILKKISLSKTGESPLANAREWVEVVRSDGVKGRRETNTMPQWAGSCWYYIGYILRENDGFLDLSDPKVQELVNYWLPVDLYIGGTEHAVLHLLYSRFWHKVLYDCGVVSSKEPYQKLFNQGMILGEDGEKMSKSKGNVINPDDVVNQYGADTLRLYEMFMGPLEATKPWSTTGVEGPRRFLERVYRLYTEIATIVDENEALEKVYHQTVKKVTEDYETLCFNTAISQMMIFINECYKNTSVPYEYLEGFLKLLNPIAPHLTEELYQIVLNKNESIAYSKWPKYDENKIKDDIVTIVIQINGKIREKLEVKATITDDELQKKALECEKIKTLIGDNPIKKVIVVPKKIVNIVI
;
A
#
# COMPACT_ATOMS: atom_id res chain seq x y z
N GLN A 1 -26.77 5.19 -7.07
CA GLN A 1 -27.61 6.39 -7.30
C GLN A 1 -27.30 7.54 -6.34
N VAL A 2 -27.34 7.35 -5.01
CA VAL A 2 -27.01 8.44 -4.04
C VAL A 2 -25.61 9.01 -4.25
N PHE A 3 -24.57 8.17 -4.24
CA PHE A 3 -23.19 8.63 -4.41
C PHE A 3 -22.94 9.29 -5.78
N LYS A 4 -23.48 8.75 -6.88
CA LYS A 4 -23.41 9.38 -8.20
C LYS A 4 -24.00 10.79 -8.19
N LYS A 5 -25.16 10.98 -7.56
CA LYS A 5 -25.77 12.30 -7.42
C LYS A 5 -24.89 13.26 -6.61
N GLN A 6 -24.31 12.80 -5.50
CA GLN A 6 -23.39 13.62 -4.70
C GLN A 6 -22.17 14.04 -5.51
N LEU A 7 -21.55 13.13 -6.27
CA LEU A 7 -20.40 13.46 -7.11
C LEU A 7 -20.75 14.45 -8.23
N LEU A 8 -21.90 14.30 -8.86
CA LEU A 8 -22.42 15.25 -9.85
C LEU A 8 -22.69 16.64 -9.24
N ASN A 9 -23.31 16.68 -8.06
CA ASN A 9 -23.58 17.92 -7.33
C ASN A 9 -22.29 18.65 -6.92
N LEU A 10 -21.21 17.92 -6.66
CA LEU A 10 -19.88 18.48 -6.40
C LEU A 10 -19.18 18.96 -7.68
N GLY A 11 -19.75 18.74 -8.86
CA GLY A 11 -19.14 19.11 -10.14
C GLY A 11 -17.91 18.27 -10.48
N PHE A 12 -17.88 16.99 -10.09
CA PHE A 12 -16.87 16.07 -10.58
C PHE A 12 -17.20 15.66 -12.01
N SER A 13 -16.33 16.07 -12.94
CA SER A 13 -16.45 15.81 -14.38
C SER A 13 -15.83 14.47 -14.76
N TYR A 14 -16.32 13.38 -14.18
CA TYR A 14 -15.98 12.03 -14.64
C TYR A 14 -16.56 11.79 -16.04
N ASP A 15 -15.89 10.94 -16.82
CA ASP A 15 -16.47 10.35 -18.02
C ASP A 15 -17.53 9.33 -17.59
N TRP A 16 -18.78 9.79 -17.45
CA TRP A 16 -19.89 8.97 -16.97
C TRP A 16 -20.34 7.91 -17.97
N ASP A 17 -19.95 8.02 -19.24
CA ASP A 17 -20.18 6.97 -20.24
C ASP A 17 -19.32 5.73 -19.93
N ARG A 18 -18.26 5.91 -19.14
CA ARG A 18 -17.39 4.84 -18.64
C ARG A 18 -17.79 4.30 -17.26
N GLU A 19 -18.94 4.71 -16.70
CA GLU A 19 -19.41 4.19 -15.42
C GLU A 19 -19.54 2.65 -15.46
N LEU A 20 -19.04 1.99 -14.42
CA LEU A 20 -19.14 0.55 -14.25
C LEU A 20 -19.54 0.18 -12.82
N ALA A 21 -20.09 -1.02 -12.68
CA ALA A 21 -20.33 -1.66 -11.40
C ALA A 21 -19.75 -3.06 -11.45
N THR A 22 -18.91 -3.43 -10.47
CA THR A 22 -18.23 -4.74 -10.49
C THR A 22 -19.20 -5.92 -10.37
N CYS A 23 -20.41 -5.67 -9.83
CA CYS A 23 -21.48 -6.65 -9.75
C CYS A 23 -22.31 -6.82 -11.04
N ASP A 24 -22.05 -6.03 -12.10
CA ASP A 24 -22.72 -6.18 -13.40
C ASP A 24 -22.21 -7.45 -14.10
N PRO A 25 -23.09 -8.39 -14.54
CA PRO A 25 -22.69 -9.56 -15.32
C PRO A 25 -21.82 -9.26 -16.53
N LYS A 26 -22.07 -8.14 -17.20
CA LYS A 26 -21.28 -7.74 -18.37
C LYS A 26 -19.85 -7.38 -17.99
N TYR A 27 -19.65 -6.85 -16.78
CA TYR A 27 -18.32 -6.58 -16.23
C TYR A 27 -17.65 -7.87 -15.75
N TYR A 28 -18.33 -8.63 -14.87
CA TYR A 28 -17.69 -9.81 -14.29
C TYR A 28 -17.53 -10.98 -15.26
N LYS A 29 -18.16 -10.93 -16.46
CA LYS A 29 -17.76 -11.77 -17.60
C LYS A 29 -16.25 -11.74 -17.79
N TRP A 30 -15.66 -10.55 -17.77
CA TRP A 30 -14.22 -10.37 -17.97
C TRP A 30 -13.42 -10.73 -16.71
N THR A 31 -13.97 -10.51 -15.51
CA THR A 31 -13.36 -11.06 -14.27
C THR A 31 -13.26 -12.59 -14.33
N GLN A 32 -14.31 -13.27 -14.81
CA GLN A 32 -14.34 -14.72 -15.01
C GLN A 32 -13.33 -15.17 -16.08
N TRP A 33 -13.24 -14.45 -17.20
CA TRP A 33 -12.24 -14.72 -18.23
C TRP A 33 -10.80 -14.52 -17.71
N ILE A 34 -10.52 -13.48 -16.92
CA ILE A 34 -9.19 -13.30 -16.30
C ILE A 34 -8.89 -14.47 -15.34
N PHE A 35 -9.90 -14.95 -14.60
CA PHE A 35 -9.74 -16.14 -13.77
C PHE A 35 -9.39 -17.39 -14.59
N THR A 36 -9.97 -17.59 -15.78
CA THR A 36 -9.56 -18.72 -16.63
C THR A 36 -8.10 -18.60 -17.05
N LYS A 37 -7.59 -17.39 -17.31
CA LYS A 37 -6.15 -17.16 -17.57
C LYS A 37 -5.25 -17.48 -16.39
N LEU A 38 -5.69 -17.15 -15.17
CA LEU A 38 -5.00 -17.58 -13.95
C LEU A 38 -4.98 -19.10 -13.81
N PHE A 39 -6.09 -19.78 -14.09
CA PHE A 39 -6.20 -21.25 -14.04
C PHE A 39 -5.34 -21.93 -15.11
N GLU A 40 -5.41 -21.48 -16.37
CA GLU A 40 -4.62 -21.99 -17.51
C GLU A 40 -3.10 -21.90 -17.25
N LYS A 41 -2.65 -20.85 -16.54
CA LYS A 41 -1.24 -20.69 -16.13
C LYS A 41 -0.87 -21.47 -14.86
N GLY A 42 -1.78 -22.26 -14.29
CA GLY A 42 -1.55 -23.02 -13.06
C GLY A 42 -1.42 -22.16 -11.80
N LEU A 43 -1.93 -20.91 -11.86
CA LEU A 43 -1.87 -19.94 -10.77
C LEU A 43 -3.11 -19.97 -9.88
N ALA A 44 -4.19 -20.64 -10.29
CA ALA A 44 -5.37 -20.89 -9.47
C ALA A 44 -5.51 -22.39 -9.21
N GLU A 45 -5.62 -22.79 -7.94
CA GLU A 45 -5.80 -24.20 -7.58
C GLU A 45 -6.70 -24.38 -6.36
N ILE A 46 -7.21 -25.60 -6.20
CA ILE A 46 -7.98 -26.01 -5.03
C ILE A 46 -7.03 -26.66 -4.01
N LYS A 47 -7.07 -26.18 -2.76
CA LYS A 47 -6.33 -26.75 -1.64
C LYS A 47 -7.22 -26.88 -0.40
N ASP A 48 -7.02 -27.94 0.37
CA ASP A 48 -7.52 -28.01 1.75
C ASP A 48 -6.56 -27.22 2.64
N ILE A 49 -7.05 -26.11 3.17
CA ILE A 49 -6.26 -25.19 3.99
C ILE A 49 -6.98 -24.88 5.29
N GLU A 50 -6.22 -24.62 6.35
CA GLU A 50 -6.77 -24.06 7.57
C GLU A 50 -7.17 -22.61 7.31
N VAL A 51 -8.47 -22.32 7.44
CA VAL A 51 -9.05 -21.00 7.18
C VAL A 51 -9.52 -20.34 8.46
N ASN A 52 -9.52 -19.00 8.45
CA ASN A 52 -10.22 -18.21 9.45
C ASN A 52 -11.71 -18.22 9.14
N TRP A 53 -12.50 -18.93 9.94
CA TRP A 53 -13.94 -19.07 9.78
C TRP A 53 -14.69 -18.19 10.78
N CYS A 54 -15.62 -17.38 10.30
CA CYS A 54 -16.52 -16.61 11.15
C CYS A 54 -17.96 -17.12 11.01
N GLU A 55 -18.49 -17.78 12.06
CA GLU A 55 -19.82 -18.38 12.04
C GLU A 55 -20.94 -17.34 11.88
N ALA A 56 -20.84 -16.20 12.57
CA ALA A 56 -21.83 -15.13 12.48
C ALA A 56 -21.91 -14.51 11.08
N LEU A 57 -20.78 -14.48 10.38
CA LEU A 57 -20.68 -14.05 9.00
C LEU A 57 -20.97 -15.20 8.02
N GLY A 58 -20.83 -16.45 8.43
CA GLY A 58 -21.01 -17.65 7.60
C GLY A 58 -20.00 -17.74 6.45
N THR A 59 -18.76 -17.28 6.65
CA THR A 59 -17.76 -17.23 5.58
C THR A 59 -16.31 -17.29 6.10
N VAL A 60 -15.40 -17.68 5.21
CA VAL A 60 -13.95 -17.54 5.39
C VAL A 60 -13.53 -16.08 5.28
N LEU A 61 -12.59 -15.70 6.13
CA LEU A 61 -11.91 -14.42 6.16
C LEU A 61 -10.44 -14.62 5.75
N ALA A 62 -9.90 -13.70 4.94
CA ALA A 62 -8.46 -13.64 4.73
C ALA A 62 -7.75 -13.24 6.03
N ASN A 63 -6.43 -13.42 6.09
CA ASN A 63 -5.64 -13.10 7.28
C ASN A 63 -5.77 -11.62 7.66
N GLU A 64 -5.95 -10.74 6.67
CA GLU A 64 -6.08 -9.30 6.85
C GLU A 64 -7.47 -8.87 7.34
N GLU A 65 -8.48 -9.76 7.26
CA GLU A 65 -9.86 -9.51 7.68
C GLU A 65 -10.11 -9.97 9.14
N VAL A 66 -9.08 -10.47 9.84
CA VAL A 66 -9.12 -10.92 11.23
C VAL A 66 -8.29 -9.99 12.10
N ILE A 67 -8.93 -9.44 13.13
CA ILE A 67 -8.27 -8.60 14.14
C ILE A 67 -8.33 -9.28 15.50
N ASN A 68 -7.39 -8.95 16.38
CA ASN A 68 -7.47 -9.38 17.77
C ASN A 68 -8.10 -8.28 18.64
N LEU A 69 -9.17 -8.62 19.35
CA LEU A 69 -9.72 -7.78 20.42
C LEU A 69 -9.74 -8.57 21.73
N ASN A 70 -9.00 -8.08 22.73
CA ASN A 70 -8.91 -8.67 24.07
C ASN A 70 -8.50 -10.15 24.09
N GLY A 71 -7.56 -10.55 23.23
CA GLY A 71 -7.05 -11.92 23.16
C GLY A 71 -7.97 -12.89 22.40
N LYS A 72 -8.99 -12.40 21.68
CA LYS A 72 -9.88 -13.21 20.86
C LYS A 72 -9.80 -12.79 19.40
N MET A 73 -9.72 -13.79 18.52
CA MET A 73 -9.85 -13.59 17.08
C MET A 73 -11.27 -13.13 16.76
N VAL A 74 -11.39 -11.97 16.13
CA VAL A 74 -12.67 -11.46 15.67
C VAL A 74 -12.59 -10.90 14.26
N SER A 75 -13.71 -10.85 13.55
CA SER A 75 -13.78 -10.26 12.22
C SER A 75 -13.56 -8.74 12.27
N GLU A 76 -12.81 -8.17 11.32
CA GLU A 76 -12.69 -6.71 11.16
C GLU A 76 -14.08 -6.05 11.08
N ARG A 77 -15.03 -6.79 10.48
CA ARG A 77 -16.42 -6.39 10.30
C ARG A 77 -17.27 -6.96 11.40
N GLY A 78 -17.66 -6.12 12.36
CA GLY A 78 -18.63 -6.46 13.39
C GLY A 78 -18.07 -7.20 14.61
N ASN A 79 -16.76 -7.44 14.68
CA ASN A 79 -16.07 -8.03 15.83
C ASN A 79 -16.66 -9.40 16.25
N PHE A 80 -17.08 -10.21 15.29
CA PHE A 80 -17.62 -11.53 15.55
C PHE A 80 -16.52 -12.56 15.78
N PRO A 81 -16.69 -13.55 16.67
CA PRO A 81 -15.68 -14.59 16.90
C PRO A 81 -15.26 -15.30 15.61
N VAL A 82 -13.95 -15.53 15.50
CA VAL A 82 -13.31 -16.27 14.41
C VAL A 82 -12.64 -17.51 14.99
N ILE A 83 -12.78 -18.63 14.30
CA ILE A 83 -12.13 -19.90 14.64
C ILE A 83 -11.32 -20.40 13.44
N LYS A 84 -10.34 -21.25 13.68
CA LYS A 84 -9.64 -21.95 12.61
C LYS A 84 -10.39 -23.23 12.23
N LYS A 85 -10.53 -23.49 10.93
CA LYS A 85 -11.22 -24.68 10.41
C LYS A 85 -10.54 -25.17 9.13
N PRO A 86 -10.30 -26.48 8.93
CA PRO A 86 -9.86 -26.98 7.63
C PRO A 86 -11.00 -26.88 6.60
N MET A 87 -10.76 -26.25 5.46
CA MET A 87 -11.73 -26.11 4.38
C MET A 87 -11.06 -26.11 3.01
N ARG A 88 -11.74 -26.71 2.03
CA ARG A 88 -11.39 -26.63 0.62
C ARG A 88 -11.59 -25.20 0.09
N GLN A 89 -10.54 -24.56 -0.41
CA GLN A 89 -10.58 -23.19 -0.96
C GLN A 89 -9.88 -23.10 -2.31
N TRP A 90 -10.29 -22.11 -3.10
CA TRP A 90 -9.51 -21.61 -4.22
C TRP A 90 -8.40 -20.70 -3.70
N VAL A 91 -7.18 -20.97 -4.17
CA VAL A 91 -5.97 -20.26 -3.79
C VAL A 91 -5.28 -19.74 -5.05
N LEU A 92 -4.88 -18.47 -5.04
CA LEU A 92 -4.07 -17.88 -6.12
C LEU A 92 -2.58 -17.83 -5.73
N LYS A 93 -1.72 -18.37 -6.59
CA LYS A 93 -0.25 -18.45 -6.42
C LYS A 93 0.45 -17.11 -6.67
N ILE A 94 0.07 -16.08 -5.92
CA ILE A 94 0.73 -14.76 -5.97
C ILE A 94 2.22 -14.86 -5.62
N THR A 95 2.61 -15.85 -4.81
CA THR A 95 4.02 -16.13 -4.45
C THR A 95 4.89 -16.43 -5.66
N ALA A 96 4.32 -17.01 -6.73
CA ALA A 96 5.03 -17.24 -8.00
C ALA A 96 5.48 -15.93 -8.67
N TYR A 97 4.89 -14.80 -8.29
CA TYR A 97 5.24 -13.46 -8.77
C TYR A 97 5.98 -12.62 -7.71
N ALA A 98 6.30 -13.17 -6.54
CA ALA A 98 6.89 -12.41 -5.42
C ALA A 98 8.16 -11.63 -5.81
N GLU A 99 9.07 -12.27 -6.55
CA GLU A 99 10.31 -11.64 -7.03
C GLU A 99 10.03 -10.47 -7.98
N ARG A 100 9.10 -10.62 -8.93
CA ARG A 100 8.71 -9.55 -9.86
C ARG A 100 7.96 -8.44 -9.15
N LEU A 101 7.08 -8.77 -8.20
CA LEU A 101 6.38 -7.81 -7.37
C LEU A 101 7.33 -6.98 -6.51
N LEU A 102 8.52 -7.50 -6.17
CA LEU A 102 9.58 -6.73 -5.52
C LEU A 102 10.35 -5.88 -6.52
N ASN A 103 10.96 -6.51 -7.52
CA ASN A 103 11.92 -5.84 -8.40
C ASN A 103 11.27 -4.74 -9.24
N ASP A 104 10.04 -4.96 -9.71
CA ASP A 104 9.35 -3.99 -10.55
C ASP A 104 8.83 -2.75 -9.76
N LEU A 105 8.97 -2.70 -8.42
CA LEU A 105 8.70 -1.47 -7.63
C LEU A 105 9.70 -0.34 -7.95
N ASP A 106 10.87 -0.68 -8.49
CA ASP A 106 11.88 0.31 -8.87
C ASP A 106 11.52 1.03 -10.19
N ASP A 107 10.58 0.47 -10.96
CA ASP A 107 10.12 1.01 -12.25
C ASP A 107 8.98 2.06 -12.10
N VAL A 108 8.48 2.32 -10.88
CA VAL A 108 7.30 3.20 -10.62
C VAL A 108 7.60 4.40 -9.71
N ASP A 109 6.90 5.52 -9.92
CA ASP A 109 6.98 6.74 -9.11
C ASP A 109 5.97 6.68 -7.94
N TRP A 110 6.25 5.82 -6.97
CA TRP A 110 5.42 5.63 -5.78
C TRP A 110 6.13 6.13 -4.53
N PRO A 111 5.41 6.54 -3.47
CA PRO A 111 6.02 6.92 -2.20
C PRO A 111 6.86 5.77 -1.63
N GLU A 112 8.07 6.07 -1.19
CA GLU A 112 9.01 5.06 -0.68
C GLU A 112 8.42 4.29 0.51
N SER A 113 7.63 4.95 1.35
CA SER A 113 6.91 4.32 2.45
C SER A 113 5.96 3.22 1.99
N VAL A 114 5.27 3.38 0.86
CA VAL A 114 4.39 2.35 0.30
C VAL A 114 5.20 1.22 -0.33
N LYS A 115 6.29 1.54 -1.04
CA LYS A 115 7.21 0.53 -1.56
C LYS A 115 7.75 -0.32 -0.42
N ASP A 116 8.21 0.29 0.66
CA ASP A 116 8.71 -0.39 1.85
C ASP A 116 7.63 -1.24 2.52
N MET A 117 6.38 -0.76 2.61
CA MET A 117 5.27 -1.59 3.09
C MET A 117 5.12 -2.86 2.25
N GLN A 118 5.17 -2.77 0.92
CA GLN A 118 5.11 -3.94 0.05
C GLN A 118 6.37 -4.82 0.15
N ARG A 119 7.59 -4.24 0.21
CA ARG A 119 8.83 -5.01 0.40
C ARG A 119 8.83 -5.80 1.70
N ASN A 120 8.40 -5.17 2.80
CA ASN A 120 8.28 -5.82 4.12
C ASN A 120 7.14 -6.85 4.17
N TRP A 121 6.09 -6.66 3.38
CA TRP A 121 4.99 -7.61 3.27
C TRP A 121 5.38 -8.85 2.47
N ILE A 122 6.01 -8.65 1.32
CA ILE A 122 6.56 -9.73 0.48
C ILE A 122 7.68 -10.45 1.24
N GLY A 123 8.55 -9.69 1.92
CA GLY A 123 9.53 -10.18 2.88
C GLY A 123 10.46 -11.23 2.29
N LYS A 124 11.22 -10.87 1.26
CA LYS A 124 12.25 -11.74 0.67
C LYS A 124 13.39 -11.92 1.66
N SER A 125 13.79 -13.17 1.85
CA SER A 125 14.95 -13.57 2.64
C SER A 125 15.78 -14.55 1.82
N VAL A 126 17.09 -14.30 1.71
CA VAL A 126 18.04 -15.21 1.08
C VAL A 126 18.77 -15.96 2.19
N GLY A 127 18.88 -17.27 2.08
CA GLY A 127 19.45 -18.12 3.12
C GLY A 127 19.70 -19.53 2.62
N ALA A 128 19.61 -20.49 3.53
CA ALA A 128 19.77 -21.90 3.24
C ALA A 128 18.58 -22.71 3.76
N THR A 129 18.16 -23.68 2.98
CA THR A 129 17.37 -24.81 3.45
C THR A 129 18.32 -25.86 4.00
N VAL A 130 18.11 -26.30 5.24
CA VAL A 130 18.94 -27.28 5.94
C VAL A 130 18.07 -28.49 6.29
N ILE A 131 18.58 -29.70 6.04
CA ILE A 131 17.87 -30.96 6.27
C ILE A 131 18.37 -31.58 7.58
N PHE A 132 17.44 -31.80 8.51
CA PHE A 132 17.69 -32.50 9.78
C PHE A 132 17.04 -33.88 9.75
N ASP A 133 17.84 -34.92 9.99
CA ASP A 133 17.32 -36.28 10.20
C ASP A 133 16.78 -36.42 11.63
N ILE A 134 15.74 -37.24 11.81
CA ILE A 134 15.19 -37.54 13.14
C ILE A 134 15.78 -38.86 13.64
N ALA A 135 16.48 -38.79 14.77
CA ALA A 135 17.19 -39.93 15.33
C ALA A 135 16.26 -41.13 15.57
N ASN A 136 16.75 -42.32 15.23
CA ASN A 136 16.01 -43.60 15.34
C ASN A 136 14.75 -43.70 14.46
N THR A 137 14.65 -42.91 13.39
CA THR A 137 13.58 -42.99 12.40
C THR A 137 14.13 -42.76 10.99
N ASP A 138 13.33 -43.04 9.96
CA ASP A 138 13.63 -42.67 8.56
C ASP A 138 13.09 -41.28 8.18
N PHE A 139 12.55 -40.53 9.15
CA PHE A 139 11.99 -39.21 8.92
C PHE A 139 13.08 -38.13 8.93
N SER A 140 12.85 -37.09 8.14
CA SER A 140 13.64 -35.85 8.14
C SER A 140 12.70 -34.66 7.98
N PHE A 141 13.20 -33.47 8.32
CA PHE A 141 12.51 -32.21 8.05
C PHE A 141 13.49 -31.14 7.59
N GLU A 142 12.96 -30.21 6.82
CA GLU A 142 13.71 -29.06 6.33
C GLU A 142 13.50 -27.86 7.26
N VAL A 143 14.52 -27.03 7.43
CA VAL A 143 14.42 -25.72 8.08
C VAL A 143 15.03 -24.65 7.18
N PHE A 144 14.44 -23.47 7.17
CA PHE A 144 15.01 -22.31 6.48
C PHE A 144 15.73 -21.39 7.48
N THR A 145 16.94 -20.95 7.16
CA THR A 145 17.67 -19.95 7.95
C THR A 145 18.42 -18.96 7.07
N THR A 146 18.41 -17.68 7.45
CA THR A 146 19.29 -16.65 6.88
C THR A 146 20.67 -16.60 7.55
N ARG A 147 20.85 -17.37 8.63
CA ARG A 147 22.06 -17.48 9.44
C ARG A 147 22.60 -18.91 9.41
N ALA A 148 22.81 -19.46 8.21
CA ALA A 148 23.39 -20.79 8.06
C ALA A 148 24.76 -20.88 8.76
N ASP A 149 25.49 -19.77 8.80
CA ASP A 149 26.77 -19.61 9.48
C ASP A 149 26.75 -19.99 10.97
N THR A 150 25.59 -19.93 11.63
CA THR A 150 25.47 -20.24 13.06
C THR A 150 24.99 -21.66 13.36
N LEU A 151 24.91 -22.54 12.35
CA LEU A 151 24.36 -23.90 12.45
C LEU A 151 25.08 -24.82 13.47
N PHE A 152 26.35 -24.56 13.76
CA PHE A 152 27.08 -25.26 14.84
C PHE A 152 26.51 -24.96 16.24
N GLY A 153 25.89 -23.79 16.42
CA GLY A 153 25.27 -23.35 17.66
C GLY A 153 23.80 -23.78 17.79
N ALA A 154 23.27 -24.55 16.84
CA ALA A 154 21.91 -25.07 16.93
C ALA A 154 21.82 -26.16 18.01
N THR A 155 21.10 -25.88 19.10
CA THR A 155 21.01 -26.77 20.27
C THR A 155 19.65 -27.42 20.45
N TYR A 156 18.62 -27.00 19.70
CA TYR A 156 17.33 -27.68 19.60
C TYR A 156 16.64 -27.29 18.28
N CYS A 157 15.64 -28.07 17.89
CA CYS A 157 14.75 -27.73 16.78
C CYS A 157 13.33 -27.51 17.29
N VAL A 158 12.56 -26.70 16.59
CA VAL A 158 11.15 -26.44 16.92
C VAL A 158 10.29 -26.66 15.70
N LEU A 159 9.28 -27.51 15.85
CA LEU A 159 8.23 -27.70 14.86
C LEU A 159 7.00 -26.87 15.24
N SER A 160 6.26 -26.40 14.25
CA SER A 160 4.91 -25.87 14.50
C SER A 160 4.03 -26.97 15.09
N PRO A 161 3.10 -26.65 16.01
CA PRO A 161 2.19 -27.64 16.60
C PRO A 161 1.36 -28.39 15.55
N GLU A 162 1.09 -27.77 14.41
CA GLU A 162 0.35 -28.36 13.29
C GLU A 162 1.21 -29.19 12.33
N HIS A 163 2.53 -29.26 12.54
CA HIS A 163 3.45 -29.96 11.65
C HIS A 163 3.17 -31.47 11.62
N GLU A 164 3.07 -32.05 10.42
CA GLU A 164 2.62 -33.43 10.24
C GLU A 164 3.52 -34.50 10.90
N LEU A 165 4.79 -34.18 11.13
CA LEU A 165 5.72 -35.07 11.81
C LEU A 165 5.48 -35.16 13.32
N VAL A 166 4.87 -34.15 13.95
CA VAL A 166 4.73 -34.08 15.42
C VAL A 166 4.06 -35.33 15.96
N THR A 167 2.94 -35.75 15.34
CA THR A 167 2.20 -36.95 15.75
C THR A 167 2.89 -38.26 15.37
N LYS A 168 3.86 -38.23 14.45
CA LYS A 168 4.63 -39.41 14.00
C LYS A 168 5.86 -39.66 14.86
N ILE A 169 6.41 -38.63 15.52
CA ILE A 169 7.70 -38.70 16.23
C ILE A 169 7.58 -38.58 17.74
N MET A 170 6.45 -38.09 18.26
CA MET A 170 6.29 -37.93 19.70
C MET A 170 6.45 -39.26 20.44
N SER A 171 7.13 -39.22 21.60
CA SER A 171 7.27 -40.42 22.42
C SER A 171 5.97 -40.72 23.18
N PRO A 172 5.70 -41.99 23.53
CA PRO A 172 4.51 -42.36 24.30
C PRO A 172 4.39 -41.60 25.63
N GLU A 173 5.52 -41.22 26.25
CA GLU A 173 5.55 -40.48 27.51
C GLU A 173 5.13 -39.00 27.34
N GLN A 174 5.34 -38.42 26.15
CA GLN A 174 5.04 -37.02 25.86
C GLN A 174 3.70 -36.82 25.15
N GLU A 175 3.08 -37.88 24.63
CA GLU A 175 1.84 -37.84 23.82
C GLU A 175 0.74 -36.98 24.47
N ALA A 176 0.46 -37.18 25.76
CA ALA A 176 -0.63 -36.47 26.44
C ALA A 176 -0.41 -34.95 26.51
N GLU A 177 0.80 -34.50 26.82
CA GLU A 177 1.11 -33.06 26.90
C GLU A 177 1.28 -32.43 25.51
N VAL A 178 1.84 -33.18 24.55
CA VAL A 178 1.95 -32.75 23.14
C VAL A 178 0.55 -32.49 22.55
N LEU A 179 -0.37 -33.46 22.64
CA LEU A 179 -1.72 -33.31 22.10
C LEU A 179 -2.48 -32.15 22.75
N LYS A 180 -2.36 -32.01 24.07
CA LYS A 180 -2.95 -30.88 24.83
C LYS A 180 -2.39 -29.53 24.37
N TYR A 181 -1.09 -29.45 24.08
CA TYR A 181 -0.46 -28.24 23.60
C TYR A 181 -0.85 -27.90 22.16
N ILE A 182 -1.02 -28.91 21.29
CA ILE A 182 -1.57 -28.72 19.94
C ILE A 182 -2.97 -28.08 20.01
N ASP A 183 -3.84 -28.57 20.89
CA ASP A 183 -5.17 -28.00 21.07
C ASP A 183 -5.14 -26.58 21.65
N TYR A 184 -4.22 -26.31 22.57
CA TYR A 184 -3.97 -24.95 23.07
C TYR A 184 -3.54 -24.00 21.93
N ALA A 185 -2.59 -24.39 21.09
CA ALA A 185 -2.07 -23.56 20.01
C ALA A 185 -3.12 -23.24 18.94
N LYS A 186 -4.01 -24.19 18.62
CA LYS A 186 -5.15 -23.98 17.69
C LYS A 186 -6.14 -22.89 18.13
N SER A 187 -6.18 -22.58 19.43
CA SER A 187 -7.08 -21.54 19.97
C SER A 187 -6.59 -20.11 19.74
N LYS A 188 -5.34 -19.93 19.27
CA LYS A 188 -4.71 -18.62 19.03
C LYS A 188 -4.70 -18.25 17.55
N SER A 189 -4.71 -16.94 17.22
CA SER A 189 -4.42 -16.50 15.84
C SER A 189 -2.94 -16.64 15.51
N ASP A 190 -2.63 -16.70 14.21
CA ASP A 190 -1.25 -16.53 13.72
C ASP A 190 -0.63 -15.22 14.25
N LEU A 191 -1.41 -14.15 14.38
CA LEU A 191 -0.94 -12.85 14.88
C LEU A 191 -0.58 -12.91 16.37
N ASP A 192 -1.36 -13.62 17.19
CA ASP A 192 -1.07 -13.82 18.63
C ASP A 192 0.10 -14.75 18.90
N ARG A 193 0.48 -15.52 17.88
CA ARG A 193 1.64 -16.39 17.87
C ARG A 193 2.91 -15.68 17.42
N THR A 194 2.81 -14.43 16.94
CA THR A 194 3.99 -13.63 16.59
C THR A 194 4.73 -13.11 17.82
N ASP A 195 5.84 -12.41 17.59
CA ASP A 195 6.72 -11.82 18.61
C ASP A 195 6.03 -10.82 19.56
N LEU A 196 4.79 -10.43 19.27
CA LEU A 196 3.95 -9.65 20.20
C LEU A 196 3.60 -10.43 21.48
N ASN A 197 3.69 -11.76 21.46
CA ASN A 197 3.48 -12.60 22.63
C ASN A 197 4.74 -12.71 23.49
N LYS A 198 4.70 -12.11 24.68
CA LYS A 198 5.84 -12.09 25.61
C LYS A 198 6.07 -13.42 26.32
N GLU A 199 5.06 -14.29 26.38
CA GLU A 199 5.21 -15.58 27.04
C GLU A 199 5.60 -16.66 26.03
N LYS A 200 6.86 -17.12 26.11
CA LYS A 200 7.32 -18.28 25.33
C LYS A 200 6.69 -19.55 25.89
N THR A 201 6.00 -20.34 25.08
CA THR A 201 5.43 -21.63 25.51
C THR A 201 5.90 -22.73 24.57
N GLY A 202 5.96 -23.97 25.04
CA GLY A 202 6.37 -25.11 24.22
C GLY A 202 6.43 -26.42 25.01
N VAL A 203 6.45 -27.53 24.28
CA VAL A 203 6.49 -28.89 24.83
C VAL A 203 7.54 -29.72 24.09
N PHE A 204 8.32 -30.50 24.84
CA PHE A 204 9.30 -31.42 24.28
C PHE A 204 8.57 -32.63 23.67
N THR A 205 8.94 -33.01 22.45
CA THR A 205 8.26 -34.11 21.75
C THR A 205 8.70 -35.49 22.23
N GLY A 206 9.86 -35.61 22.88
CA GLY A 206 10.50 -36.91 23.14
C GLY A 206 11.47 -37.34 22.02
N ALA A 207 11.43 -36.69 20.86
CA ALA A 207 12.28 -36.97 19.72
C ALA A 207 13.51 -36.05 19.66
N TYR A 208 14.53 -36.50 18.91
CA TYR A 208 15.77 -35.76 18.70
C TYR A 208 16.06 -35.65 17.21
N ALA A 209 16.53 -34.48 16.78
CA ALA A 209 17.07 -34.24 15.46
C ALA A 209 18.59 -34.43 15.47
N ILE A 210 19.18 -34.80 14.34
CA ILE A 210 20.63 -34.90 14.15
C ILE A 210 21.09 -33.62 13.47
N ASN A 211 21.92 -32.83 14.15
CA ASN A 211 22.49 -31.63 13.54
C ASN A 211 23.47 -32.03 12.42
N PRO A 212 23.25 -31.59 11.17
CA PRO A 212 23.98 -32.11 10.03
C PRO A 212 25.48 -31.75 10.01
N VAL A 213 25.91 -30.71 10.74
CA VAL A 213 27.30 -30.23 10.70
C VAL A 213 28.19 -30.88 11.74
N ASN A 214 27.64 -31.28 12.89
CA ASN A 214 28.40 -31.81 14.03
C ASN A 214 27.89 -33.19 14.50
N GLN A 215 26.83 -33.72 13.87
CA GLN A 215 26.22 -35.03 14.15
C GLN A 215 25.69 -35.20 15.58
N LYS A 216 25.56 -34.11 16.35
CA LYS A 216 24.97 -34.16 17.69
C LYS A 216 23.45 -34.33 17.61
N GLN A 217 22.90 -35.11 18.54
CA GLN A 217 21.46 -35.17 18.75
C GLN A 217 21.00 -33.95 19.55
N ILE A 218 19.99 -33.26 19.06
CA ILE A 218 19.39 -32.07 19.68
C ILE A 218 17.88 -32.27 19.83
N PRO A 219 17.26 -31.87 20.96
CA PRO A 219 15.85 -32.16 21.22
C PRO A 219 14.92 -31.43 20.24
N ILE A 220 13.83 -32.08 19.87
CA ILE A 220 12.76 -31.50 19.05
C ILE A 220 11.62 -31.04 19.97
N TRP A 221 11.27 -29.76 19.90
CA TRP A 221 10.16 -29.15 20.62
C TRP A 221 9.04 -28.77 19.67
N ILE A 222 7.84 -28.55 20.22
CA ILE A 222 6.78 -27.78 19.56
C ILE A 222 6.54 -26.48 20.30
N ALA A 223 6.34 -25.39 19.55
CA ALA A 223 6.04 -24.09 20.12
C ALA A 223 5.13 -23.28 19.19
N ASP A 224 4.20 -22.54 19.78
CA ASP A 224 3.21 -21.75 19.05
C ASP A 224 3.81 -20.60 18.24
N TYR A 225 5.00 -20.10 18.58
CA TYR A 225 5.68 -19.07 17.79
C TYR A 225 6.22 -19.55 16.43
N VAL A 226 6.29 -20.86 16.20
CA VAL A 226 6.59 -21.44 14.88
C VAL A 226 5.27 -21.68 14.15
N LEU A 227 5.13 -21.09 12.97
CA LEU A 227 3.92 -21.16 12.16
C LEU A 227 4.09 -22.17 11.03
N ALA A 228 3.16 -23.12 10.90
CA ALA A 228 3.15 -24.11 9.81
C ALA A 228 3.11 -23.45 8.42
N SER A 229 2.52 -22.25 8.35
CA SER A 229 2.30 -21.45 7.15
C SER A 229 3.47 -20.51 6.81
N TYR A 230 4.60 -20.59 7.51
CA TYR A 230 5.80 -19.78 7.24
C TYR A 230 7.05 -20.66 7.14
N GLY A 231 7.82 -20.48 6.06
CA GLY A 231 8.97 -21.34 5.76
C GLY A 231 8.52 -22.79 5.60
N THR A 232 9.18 -23.70 6.30
CA THR A 232 8.87 -25.15 6.29
C THR A 232 7.97 -25.58 7.45
N GLY A 233 7.53 -24.63 8.31
CA GLY A 233 6.84 -24.97 9.56
C GLY A 233 7.76 -25.57 10.63
N ALA A 234 9.07 -25.47 10.45
CA ALA A 234 10.12 -25.93 11.35
C ALA A 234 11.29 -24.93 11.37
N ILE A 235 11.96 -24.80 12.51
CA ILE A 235 13.18 -24.00 12.67
C ILE A 235 14.28 -24.77 13.39
N MET A 236 15.53 -24.43 13.07
CA MET A 236 16.67 -24.66 13.97
C MET A 236 16.72 -23.49 14.95
N ALA A 237 16.97 -23.77 16.22
CA ALA A 237 17.11 -22.73 17.22
C ALA A 237 18.58 -22.56 17.60
N VAL A 238 19.08 -21.32 17.52
CA VAL A 238 20.46 -20.95 17.87
C VAL A 238 20.44 -19.92 18.99
N PRO A 239 20.29 -20.35 20.25
CA PRO A 239 20.02 -19.46 21.38
C PRO A 239 21.04 -18.35 21.57
N ALA A 240 22.32 -18.61 21.28
CA ALA A 240 23.34 -17.59 21.44
C ALA A 240 23.16 -16.39 20.48
N HIS A 241 22.44 -16.55 19.37
CA HIS A 241 22.41 -15.60 18.25
C HIS A 241 21.01 -15.27 17.69
N ASP A 242 19.94 -15.79 18.30
CA ASP A 242 18.57 -15.33 18.11
C ASP A 242 17.92 -15.09 19.48
N GLN A 243 17.37 -13.90 19.68
CA GLN A 243 16.82 -13.47 20.97
C GLN A 243 15.61 -14.30 21.41
N ARG A 244 14.78 -14.77 20.47
CA ARG A 244 13.60 -15.58 20.77
C ARG A 244 14.02 -16.97 21.19
N ASP A 245 15.02 -17.52 20.51
CA ASP A 245 15.61 -18.81 20.84
C ASP A 245 16.32 -18.76 22.19
N TYR A 246 16.98 -17.65 22.52
CA TYR A 246 17.61 -17.40 23.82
C TYR A 246 16.60 -17.41 24.96
N GLU A 247 15.50 -16.68 24.80
CA GLU A 247 14.44 -16.60 25.82
C GLU A 247 13.76 -17.96 26.03
N PHE A 248 13.50 -18.70 24.95
CA PHE A 248 12.95 -20.04 25.03
C PHE A 248 13.95 -20.99 25.71
N ALA A 249 15.22 -20.98 25.31
CA ALA A 249 16.27 -21.80 25.93
C ALA A 249 16.43 -21.52 27.42
N LYS A 250 16.41 -20.24 27.83
CA LYS A 250 16.45 -19.86 29.26
C LYS A 250 15.22 -20.33 30.03
N LYS A 251 14.02 -20.28 29.43
CA LYS A 251 12.79 -20.73 30.09
C LYS A 251 12.75 -22.24 30.31
N PHE A 252 13.28 -23.00 29.35
CA PHE A 252 13.24 -24.47 29.36
C PHE A 252 14.57 -25.14 29.70
N ASP A 253 15.54 -24.37 30.20
CA ASP A 253 16.89 -24.84 30.60
C ASP A 253 17.61 -25.64 29.50
N LEU A 254 17.58 -25.11 28.28
CA LEU A 254 18.25 -25.70 27.12
C LEU A 254 19.67 -25.14 26.94
N GLU A 255 20.53 -25.94 26.31
CA GLU A 255 21.92 -25.58 26.06
C GLU A 255 22.04 -24.31 25.20
N ILE A 256 22.99 -23.44 25.52
CA ILE A 256 23.30 -22.20 24.79
C ILE A 256 24.78 -22.23 24.43
N ILE A 257 25.09 -22.37 23.13
CA ILE A 257 26.47 -22.44 22.62
C ILE A 257 26.75 -21.20 21.78
N ALA A 258 27.72 -20.38 22.19
CA ALA A 258 28.21 -19.26 21.39
C ALA A 258 29.07 -19.77 20.23
N VAL A 259 28.71 -19.37 19.01
CA VAL A 259 29.46 -19.62 17.78
C VAL A 259 29.97 -18.35 17.10
N LEU A 260 29.69 -17.19 17.68
CA LEU A 260 30.26 -15.90 17.31
C LEU A 260 30.95 -15.29 18.54
N ASP A 261 32.06 -14.59 18.33
CA ASP A 261 32.83 -13.92 19.39
C ASP A 261 32.12 -12.66 19.91
N GLY A 262 31.12 -12.88 20.77
CA GLY A 262 30.30 -11.84 21.38
C GLY A 262 29.75 -12.23 22.75
N ASP A 263 29.34 -11.24 23.54
CA ASP A 263 28.80 -11.46 24.89
C ASP A 263 27.33 -11.94 24.84
N ILE A 264 27.11 -13.15 25.34
CA ILE A 264 25.79 -13.81 25.44
C ILE A 264 25.27 -13.93 26.87
N SER A 265 25.90 -13.26 27.84
CA SER A 265 25.62 -13.44 29.27
C SER A 265 24.22 -12.97 29.68
N THR A 266 23.72 -11.90 29.04
CA THR A 266 22.44 -11.25 29.39
C THR A 266 21.36 -11.44 28.33
N LYS A 267 21.75 -11.54 27.06
CA LYS A 267 20.85 -11.62 25.90
C LYS A 267 21.56 -12.34 24.74
N ALA A 268 20.83 -12.67 23.67
CA ALA A 268 21.47 -13.16 22.45
C ALA A 268 22.39 -12.09 21.84
N PHE A 269 23.50 -12.54 21.27
CA PHE A 269 24.39 -11.71 20.47
C PHE A 269 24.02 -11.86 18.99
N CYS A 270 23.27 -10.89 18.46
CA CYS A 270 22.75 -10.92 17.08
C CYS A 270 23.60 -10.13 16.07
N ASP A 271 24.64 -9.43 16.54
CA ASP A 271 25.54 -8.65 15.69
C ASP A 271 26.55 -9.55 14.96
N ASP A 272 27.30 -8.96 14.04
CA ASP A 272 28.32 -9.66 13.27
C ASP A 272 29.64 -9.72 14.06
N ALA A 273 30.21 -10.92 14.20
CA ALA A 273 31.53 -11.16 14.77
C ALA A 273 32.23 -12.34 14.06
N LEU A 274 33.48 -12.61 14.42
CA LEU A 274 34.19 -13.77 13.90
C LEU A 274 33.60 -15.06 14.49
N HIS A 275 33.56 -16.10 13.67
CA HIS A 275 33.08 -17.42 14.11
C HIS A 275 34.05 -18.08 15.07
N ILE A 276 33.50 -18.72 16.10
CA ILE A 276 34.19 -19.55 17.07
C ILE A 276 33.41 -20.85 17.26
N ASN A 277 34.03 -21.89 17.83
CA ASN A 277 33.37 -23.17 18.13
C ASN A 277 32.62 -23.81 16.94
N SER A 278 33.05 -23.50 15.71
CA SER A 278 32.36 -23.81 14.45
C SER A 278 33.24 -24.58 13.46
N GLY A 279 34.35 -25.14 13.92
CA GLY A 279 35.15 -26.09 13.14
C GLY A 279 35.70 -25.47 11.86
N PHE A 280 35.21 -25.90 10.69
CA PHE A 280 35.75 -25.49 9.39
C PHE A 280 35.48 -24.03 9.01
N ILE A 281 34.63 -23.32 9.75
CA ILE A 281 34.37 -21.88 9.58
C ILE A 281 34.94 -21.02 10.72
N ASP A 282 35.70 -21.57 11.66
CA ASP A 282 36.32 -20.76 12.71
C ASP A 282 37.20 -19.64 12.13
N GLY A 283 37.06 -18.44 12.68
CA GLY A 283 37.80 -17.24 12.28
C GLY A 283 37.30 -16.56 11.00
N THR A 284 36.25 -17.05 10.34
CA THR A 284 35.68 -16.40 9.15
C THR A 284 34.74 -15.25 9.53
N SER A 285 34.54 -14.32 8.59
CA SER A 285 33.47 -13.32 8.68
C SER A 285 32.08 -13.94 8.44
N LYS A 286 31.00 -13.20 8.70
CA LYS A 286 29.61 -13.63 8.45
C LYS A 286 29.38 -14.15 7.04
N GLN A 287 29.65 -13.34 6.02
CA GLN A 287 29.35 -13.72 4.63
C GLN A 287 30.17 -14.95 4.21
N GLU A 288 31.47 -14.95 4.53
CA GLU A 288 32.34 -16.09 4.26
C GLU A 288 31.88 -17.36 5.00
N GLY A 289 31.40 -17.22 6.24
CA GLY A 289 30.84 -18.33 7.02
C GLY A 289 29.56 -18.89 6.41
N ILE A 290 28.65 -18.02 5.96
CA ILE A 290 27.42 -18.40 5.25
C ILE A 290 27.78 -19.18 3.98
N ASP A 291 28.67 -18.63 3.15
CA ASP A 291 29.05 -19.21 1.86
C ASP A 291 29.69 -20.60 2.05
N ARG A 292 30.63 -20.73 3.01
CA ARG A 292 31.27 -22.00 3.33
C ARG A 292 30.28 -23.02 3.89
N MET A 293 29.35 -22.59 4.74
CA MET A 293 28.33 -23.48 5.28
C MET A 293 27.39 -23.99 4.20
N ILE A 294 26.90 -23.12 3.32
CA ILE A 294 26.04 -23.50 2.19
C ILE A 294 26.76 -24.51 1.30
N GLN A 295 28.05 -24.27 1.01
CA GLN A 295 28.86 -25.20 0.23
C GLN A 295 28.98 -26.58 0.93
N PHE A 296 29.26 -26.60 2.23
CA PHE A 296 29.31 -27.84 3.02
C PHE A 296 27.97 -28.59 2.99
N LEU A 297 26.86 -27.88 3.20
CA LEU A 297 25.51 -28.47 3.18
C LEU A 297 25.22 -29.10 1.82
N LYS A 298 25.58 -28.43 0.73
CA LYS A 298 25.40 -28.93 -0.64
C LYS A 298 26.24 -30.16 -0.93
N GLU A 299 27.52 -30.15 -0.59
CA GLU A 299 28.44 -31.28 -0.81
C GLU A 299 28.03 -32.54 -0.04
N ASN A 300 27.42 -32.36 1.13
CA ASN A 300 26.97 -33.46 1.99
C ASN A 300 25.51 -33.85 1.76
N ASN A 301 24.81 -33.26 0.79
CA ASN A 301 23.37 -33.44 0.55
C ASN A 301 22.51 -33.18 1.80
N ARG A 302 22.90 -32.18 2.59
CA ARG A 302 22.23 -31.75 3.83
C ARG A 302 21.57 -30.38 3.73
N GLY A 303 21.58 -29.78 2.55
CA GLY A 303 20.91 -28.50 2.32
C GLY A 303 21.32 -27.84 1.02
N TYR A 304 20.69 -26.72 0.73
CA TYR A 304 20.92 -25.92 -0.48
C TYR A 304 20.59 -24.45 -0.22
N GLU A 305 21.18 -23.55 -1.00
CA GLU A 305 20.81 -22.14 -1.01
C GLU A 305 19.36 -21.98 -1.45
N SER A 306 18.58 -21.21 -0.71
CA SER A 306 17.17 -21.00 -1.01
C SER A 306 16.74 -19.56 -0.74
N VAL A 307 15.72 -19.13 -1.47
CA VAL A 307 15.05 -17.85 -1.27
C VAL A 307 13.69 -18.13 -0.69
N ASN A 308 13.38 -17.50 0.44
CA ASN A 308 12.09 -17.60 1.09
C ASN A 308 11.37 -16.25 1.03
N TYR A 309 10.04 -16.29 0.99
CA TYR A 309 9.20 -15.10 1.02
C TYR A 309 8.22 -15.19 2.18
N LYS A 310 7.93 -14.04 2.80
CA LYS A 310 6.93 -13.92 3.85
C LYS A 310 5.50 -13.93 3.31
N ILE A 311 5.28 -13.37 2.12
CA ILE A 311 3.96 -13.41 1.48
C ILE A 311 3.50 -14.84 1.25
N ARG A 312 2.21 -15.07 1.45
CA ARG A 312 1.55 -16.37 1.25
C ARG A 312 0.70 -16.33 0.00
N ASP A 313 0.36 -17.51 -0.50
CA ASP A 313 -0.66 -17.61 -1.54
C ASP A 313 -1.99 -17.05 -1.05
N TRP A 314 -2.75 -16.48 -1.99
CA TRP A 314 -3.94 -15.72 -1.68
C TRP A 314 -5.16 -16.62 -1.59
N ILE A 315 -5.74 -16.76 -0.39
CA ILE A 315 -7.02 -17.45 -0.16
C ILE A 315 -8.15 -16.63 -0.80
N PHE A 316 -8.62 -17.11 -1.94
CA PHE A 316 -9.40 -16.31 -2.87
C PHE A 316 -10.90 -16.55 -2.72
N SER A 317 -11.38 -17.79 -2.57
CA SER A 317 -12.81 -18.09 -2.49
C SER A 317 -13.51 -17.51 -1.24
N ARG A 318 -14.82 -17.25 -1.38
CA ARG A 318 -15.73 -16.84 -0.29
C ARG A 318 -17.02 -17.66 -0.31
N GLN A 319 -17.49 -18.09 0.86
CA GLN A 319 -18.75 -18.82 1.02
C GLN A 319 -19.93 -17.85 1.09
N ARG A 320 -20.03 -16.95 0.10
CA ARG A 320 -21.06 -15.90 0.02
C ARG A 320 -21.90 -16.07 -1.22
N TYR A 321 -23.12 -15.52 -1.15
CA TYR A 321 -23.97 -15.35 -2.33
C TYR A 321 -23.51 -14.17 -3.19
N TRP A 322 -23.24 -13.02 -2.57
CA TRP A 322 -22.94 -11.78 -3.28
C TRP A 322 -21.45 -11.64 -3.59
N GLY A 323 -21.06 -12.20 -4.72
CA GLY A 323 -19.74 -12.12 -5.32
C GLY A 323 -19.77 -12.75 -6.71
N GLU A 324 -18.73 -12.53 -7.50
CA GLU A 324 -18.65 -13.06 -8.86
C GLU A 324 -18.54 -14.60 -8.82
N PRO A 325 -19.40 -15.38 -9.52
CA PRO A 325 -19.28 -16.84 -9.54
C PRO A 325 -17.97 -17.29 -10.18
N PHE A 326 -17.32 -18.31 -9.62
CA PHE A 326 -16.24 -18.98 -10.33
C PHE A 326 -16.81 -19.66 -11.58
N PRO A 327 -16.20 -19.47 -12.77
CA PRO A 327 -16.63 -20.12 -14.00
C PRO A 327 -16.12 -21.57 -14.03
N VAL A 328 -16.40 -22.36 -13.00
CA VAL A 328 -15.82 -23.70 -12.79
C VAL A 328 -16.89 -24.74 -12.54
N ILE A 329 -16.73 -25.90 -13.16
CA ILE A 329 -17.48 -27.14 -12.89
C ILE A 329 -16.52 -28.21 -12.38
N ILE A 330 -16.93 -28.93 -11.33
CA ILE A 330 -16.21 -30.08 -10.78
C ILE A 330 -17.04 -31.33 -11.03
N TYR A 331 -16.54 -32.27 -11.81
CA TYR A 331 -17.21 -33.51 -12.19
C TYR A 331 -16.97 -34.65 -11.19
N GLU A 332 -17.89 -35.62 -11.15
CA GLU A 332 -17.80 -36.81 -10.28
C GLU A 332 -16.60 -37.72 -10.63
N ASP A 333 -16.07 -37.62 -11.85
CA ASP A 333 -14.86 -38.31 -12.30
C ASP A 333 -13.56 -37.61 -11.85
N GLY A 334 -13.67 -36.47 -11.15
CA GLY A 334 -12.56 -35.69 -10.64
C GLY A 334 -12.03 -34.62 -11.60
N GLN A 335 -12.57 -34.52 -12.83
CA GLN A 335 -12.17 -33.47 -13.76
C GLN A 335 -12.69 -32.09 -13.31
N ILE A 336 -11.85 -31.07 -13.47
CA ILE A 336 -12.19 -29.67 -13.25
C ILE A 336 -12.21 -28.99 -14.61
N GLU A 337 -13.34 -28.36 -14.93
CA GLU A 337 -13.58 -27.62 -16.17
C GLU A 337 -13.75 -26.14 -15.85
N VAL A 338 -13.04 -25.28 -16.59
CA VAL A 338 -13.31 -23.83 -16.62
C VAL A 338 -14.15 -23.53 -17.86
N LEU A 339 -15.19 -22.71 -17.72
CA LEU A 339 -16.10 -22.39 -18.82
C LEU A 339 -15.38 -21.60 -19.93
N ASP A 340 -15.76 -21.87 -21.17
CA ASP A 340 -15.25 -21.17 -22.35
C ASP A 340 -15.82 -19.74 -22.46
N LEU A 341 -15.16 -18.86 -23.22
CA LEU A 341 -15.52 -17.44 -23.30
C LEU A 341 -16.95 -17.17 -23.79
N ASP A 342 -17.49 -18.04 -24.65
CA ASP A 342 -18.86 -17.97 -25.17
C ASP A 342 -19.92 -18.45 -24.16
N GLU A 343 -19.50 -19.18 -23.13
CA GLU A 343 -20.34 -19.57 -21.99
C GLU A 343 -20.37 -18.52 -20.86
N LEU A 344 -19.52 -17.48 -20.95
CA LEU A 344 -19.46 -16.38 -19.99
C LEU A 344 -20.40 -15.22 -20.35
N PRO A 345 -21.02 -14.53 -19.36
CA PRO A 345 -20.82 -14.73 -17.93
C PRO A 345 -21.63 -15.88 -17.35
N LEU A 346 -21.03 -16.62 -16.40
CA LEU A 346 -21.81 -17.44 -15.49
C LEU A 346 -22.50 -16.53 -14.47
N GLU A 347 -23.79 -16.29 -14.66
CA GLU A 347 -24.55 -15.37 -13.81
C GLU A 347 -24.97 -15.98 -12.46
N LEU A 348 -25.05 -15.13 -11.43
CA LEU A 348 -25.63 -15.51 -10.14
C LEU A 348 -27.11 -15.91 -10.30
N PRO A 349 -27.55 -17.05 -9.71
CA PRO A 349 -28.94 -17.45 -9.76
C PRO A 349 -29.80 -16.55 -8.87
N ILE A 350 -30.96 -16.13 -9.38
CA ILE A 350 -31.92 -15.36 -8.57
C ILE A 350 -32.59 -16.28 -7.54
N LEU A 351 -32.30 -16.05 -6.26
CA LEU A 351 -32.90 -16.80 -5.15
C LEU A 351 -34.02 -16.01 -4.46
N LYS A 352 -35.16 -16.66 -4.20
CA LYS A 352 -36.27 -16.08 -3.43
C LYS A 352 -35.86 -15.72 -1.98
N LYS A 353 -34.93 -16.47 -1.40
CA LYS A 353 -34.39 -16.25 -0.07
C LYS A 353 -32.92 -16.67 -0.04
N ILE A 354 -32.06 -15.72 0.30
CA ILE A 354 -30.64 -16.00 0.54
C ILE A 354 -30.52 -16.48 1.99
N SER A 355 -30.27 -17.77 2.17
CA SER A 355 -30.03 -18.39 3.47
C SER A 355 -28.71 -19.13 3.48
N LEU A 356 -28.05 -19.16 4.64
CA LEU A 356 -26.87 -20.00 4.84
C LEU A 356 -27.20 -21.46 4.50
N SER A 357 -26.26 -22.16 3.88
CA SER A 357 -26.36 -23.60 3.56
C SER A 357 -26.46 -24.48 4.82
N LYS A 358 -25.91 -23.99 5.95
CA LYS A 358 -25.66 -24.74 7.20
C LYS A 358 -24.68 -25.92 7.05
N THR A 359 -24.09 -26.12 5.87
CA THR A 359 -23.05 -27.13 5.59
C THR A 359 -21.64 -26.53 5.62
N GLY A 360 -21.53 -25.21 5.71
CA GLY A 360 -20.28 -24.47 5.52
C GLY A 360 -20.02 -24.10 4.06
N GLU A 361 -20.83 -24.57 3.11
CA GLU A 361 -20.82 -24.10 1.73
C GLU A 361 -21.50 -22.72 1.62
N SER A 362 -21.31 -22.04 0.48
CA SER A 362 -22.01 -20.77 0.24
C SER A 362 -23.54 -20.98 0.14
N PRO A 363 -24.34 -19.90 0.28
CA PRO A 363 -25.77 -19.94 -0.01
C PRO A 363 -26.13 -20.48 -1.42
N LEU A 364 -25.21 -20.44 -2.39
CA LEU A 364 -25.43 -20.98 -3.74
C LEU A 364 -25.61 -22.50 -3.75
N ALA A 365 -25.11 -23.22 -2.74
CA ALA A 365 -25.36 -24.66 -2.61
C ALA A 365 -26.85 -25.03 -2.49
N ASN A 366 -27.70 -24.07 -2.10
CA ASN A 366 -29.16 -24.24 -2.06
C ASN A 366 -29.82 -24.12 -3.44
N ALA A 367 -29.13 -23.57 -4.44
CA ALA A 367 -29.62 -23.35 -5.80
C ALA A 367 -29.43 -24.61 -6.66
N ARG A 368 -30.08 -25.73 -6.30
CA ARG A 368 -29.83 -27.07 -6.86
C ARG A 368 -29.81 -27.11 -8.40
N GLU A 369 -30.82 -26.51 -9.03
CA GLU A 369 -30.93 -26.44 -10.50
C GLU A 369 -29.80 -25.65 -11.18
N TRP A 370 -29.21 -24.68 -10.47
CA TRP A 370 -28.06 -23.92 -10.98
C TRP A 370 -26.75 -24.65 -10.69
N VAL A 371 -26.63 -25.36 -9.57
CA VAL A 371 -25.39 -26.04 -9.18
C VAL A 371 -25.18 -27.33 -9.97
N GLU A 372 -26.24 -28.13 -10.14
CA GLU A 372 -26.14 -29.47 -10.72
C GLU A 372 -26.12 -29.40 -12.24
N VAL A 373 -25.06 -29.94 -12.84
CA VAL A 373 -24.84 -29.95 -14.30
C VAL A 373 -24.50 -31.36 -14.78
N VAL A 374 -24.74 -31.65 -16.05
CA VAL A 374 -24.43 -32.95 -16.66
C VAL A 374 -23.68 -32.68 -17.96
N ARG A 375 -22.49 -33.25 -18.10
CA ARG A 375 -21.69 -33.17 -19.33
C ARG A 375 -22.33 -34.00 -20.43
N SER A 376 -21.97 -33.72 -21.69
CA SER A 376 -22.52 -34.40 -22.87
C SER A 376 -22.35 -35.94 -22.85
N ASP A 377 -21.37 -36.47 -22.11
CA ASP A 377 -21.12 -37.90 -21.93
C ASP A 377 -21.92 -38.54 -20.77
N GLY A 378 -22.77 -37.76 -20.08
CA GLY A 378 -23.62 -38.20 -18.98
C GLY A 378 -22.97 -38.13 -17.60
N VAL A 379 -21.69 -37.72 -17.50
CA VAL A 379 -21.03 -37.52 -16.20
C VAL A 379 -21.65 -36.30 -15.50
N LYS A 380 -22.04 -36.49 -14.24
CA LYS A 380 -22.59 -35.40 -13.42
C LYS A 380 -21.48 -34.54 -12.87
N GLY A 381 -21.75 -33.25 -12.76
CA GLY A 381 -20.86 -32.28 -12.15
C GLY A 381 -21.61 -31.26 -11.33
N ARG A 382 -20.84 -30.44 -10.61
CA ARG A 382 -21.35 -29.34 -9.79
C ARG A 382 -20.58 -28.08 -10.11
N ARG A 383 -21.29 -26.98 -10.37
CA ARG A 383 -20.68 -25.64 -10.41
C ARG A 383 -20.05 -25.34 -9.05
N GLU A 384 -18.91 -24.65 -9.07
CA GLU A 384 -18.30 -24.14 -7.85
C GLU A 384 -19.29 -23.20 -7.14
N THR A 385 -19.57 -23.47 -5.86
CA THR A 385 -20.56 -22.72 -5.10
C THR A 385 -19.94 -21.55 -4.37
N ASN A 386 -18.63 -21.54 -4.15
CA ASN A 386 -17.96 -20.34 -3.67
C ASN A 386 -18.06 -19.21 -4.70
N THR A 387 -17.90 -17.99 -4.22
CA THR A 387 -17.77 -16.78 -5.05
C THR A 387 -16.38 -16.20 -4.91
N MET A 388 -15.95 -15.45 -5.91
CA MET A 388 -14.73 -14.66 -5.86
C MET A 388 -14.89 -13.51 -4.85
N PRO A 389 -13.81 -13.03 -4.22
CA PRO A 389 -13.89 -11.98 -3.22
C PRO A 389 -14.09 -10.62 -3.91
N GLN A 390 -14.54 -9.60 -3.17
CA GLN A 390 -14.72 -8.23 -3.67
C GLN A 390 -13.48 -7.67 -4.41
N TRP A 391 -12.29 -8.18 -4.08
CA TRP A 391 -11.03 -7.80 -4.69
C TRP A 391 -10.87 -8.28 -6.14
N ALA A 392 -11.58 -9.34 -6.56
CA ALA A 392 -11.50 -9.86 -7.93
C ALA A 392 -11.90 -8.79 -8.94
N GLY A 393 -13.05 -8.15 -8.73
CA GLY A 393 -13.49 -7.04 -9.58
C GLY A 393 -12.57 -5.82 -9.49
N SER A 394 -11.97 -5.52 -8.34
CA SER A 394 -11.13 -4.33 -8.18
C SER A 394 -9.66 -4.52 -8.60
N CYS A 395 -9.20 -5.72 -8.96
CA CYS A 395 -7.81 -5.91 -9.41
C CYS A 395 -7.55 -5.37 -10.84
N TRP A 396 -8.60 -5.11 -11.62
CA TRP A 396 -8.47 -4.77 -13.05
C TRP A 396 -9.42 -3.67 -13.53
N TYR A 397 -10.20 -3.05 -12.65
CA TYR A 397 -11.24 -2.07 -13.02
C TYR A 397 -10.76 -0.86 -13.83
N TYR A 398 -9.49 -0.49 -13.72
CA TYR A 398 -8.87 0.55 -14.55
C TYR A 398 -8.86 0.16 -16.04
N ILE A 399 -8.72 -1.13 -16.38
CA ILE A 399 -8.97 -1.66 -17.74
C ILE A 399 -10.48 -1.64 -18.03
N GLY A 400 -11.30 -2.01 -17.05
CA GLY A 400 -12.76 -1.99 -17.18
C GLY A 400 -13.34 -0.65 -17.62
N TYR A 401 -12.79 0.48 -17.14
CA TYR A 401 -13.17 1.81 -17.60
C TYR A 401 -12.90 2.02 -19.10
N ILE A 402 -11.79 1.47 -19.61
CA ILE A 402 -11.41 1.57 -21.02
C ILE A 402 -12.36 0.73 -21.88
N LEU A 403 -12.71 -0.47 -21.40
CA LEU A 403 -13.59 -1.40 -22.10
C LEU A 403 -15.05 -0.95 -22.16
N ARG A 404 -15.49 -0.07 -21.26
CA ARG A 404 -16.89 0.35 -21.21
C ARG A 404 -17.29 1.03 -22.52
N GLU A 405 -18.32 0.51 -23.18
CA GLU A 405 -18.92 1.07 -24.39
C GLU A 405 -20.45 0.93 -24.32
N ASN A 406 -21.16 2.06 -24.34
CA ASN A 406 -22.62 2.12 -24.14
C ASN A 406 -23.05 1.36 -22.86
N ASP A 407 -23.99 0.42 -23.01
CA ASP A 407 -24.49 -0.45 -21.93
C ASP A 407 -23.67 -1.75 -21.76
N GLY A 408 -22.53 -1.89 -22.43
CA GLY A 408 -21.72 -3.13 -22.48
C GLY A 408 -20.23 -2.91 -22.29
N PHE A 409 -19.45 -3.94 -22.58
CA PHE A 409 -18.00 -3.93 -22.52
C PHE A 409 -17.43 -4.51 -23.82
N LEU A 410 -16.38 -3.87 -24.33
CA LEU A 410 -15.59 -4.36 -25.44
C LEU A 410 -14.95 -5.72 -25.12
N ASP A 411 -14.65 -6.49 -26.16
CA ASP A 411 -14.05 -7.82 -26.05
C ASP A 411 -12.56 -7.71 -25.68
N LEU A 412 -12.21 -7.97 -24.41
CA LEU A 412 -10.82 -7.89 -23.94
C LEU A 412 -9.91 -8.95 -24.60
N SER A 413 -10.47 -10.00 -25.19
CA SER A 413 -9.70 -11.01 -25.92
C SER A 413 -9.36 -10.58 -27.36
N ASP A 414 -10.00 -9.53 -27.90
CA ASP A 414 -9.70 -8.98 -29.21
C ASP A 414 -8.40 -8.15 -29.17
N PRO A 415 -7.38 -8.48 -30.00
CA PRO A 415 -6.14 -7.70 -30.09
C PRO A 415 -6.34 -6.21 -30.37
N LYS A 416 -7.38 -5.80 -31.12
CA LYS A 416 -7.67 -4.38 -31.38
C LYS A 416 -8.14 -3.66 -30.12
N VAL A 417 -8.89 -4.34 -29.26
CA VAL A 417 -9.30 -3.81 -27.96
C VAL A 417 -8.09 -3.73 -27.04
N GLN A 418 -7.17 -4.69 -27.12
CA GLN A 418 -5.90 -4.64 -26.37
C GLN A 418 -5.03 -3.46 -26.82
N GLU A 419 -4.97 -3.12 -28.12
CA GLU A 419 -4.31 -1.89 -28.60
C GLU A 419 -4.92 -0.63 -27.96
N LEU A 420 -6.25 -0.55 -27.87
CA LEU A 420 -6.94 0.55 -27.18
C LEU A 420 -6.62 0.58 -25.67
N VAL A 421 -6.59 -0.57 -25.01
CA VAL A 421 -6.19 -0.67 -23.60
C VAL A 421 -4.76 -0.16 -23.41
N ASN A 422 -3.84 -0.57 -24.28
CA ASN A 422 -2.44 -0.17 -24.22
C ASN A 422 -2.18 1.28 -24.62
N TYR A 423 -3.10 1.93 -25.34
CA TYR A 423 -3.05 3.37 -25.58
C TYR A 423 -3.23 4.18 -24.29
N TRP A 424 -4.10 3.72 -23.39
CA TRP A 424 -4.42 4.39 -22.13
C TRP A 424 -3.55 3.96 -20.94
N LEU A 425 -2.84 2.84 -21.05
CA LEU A 425 -2.04 2.28 -19.97
C LEU A 425 -0.53 2.53 -20.15
N PRO A 426 0.22 2.66 -19.04
CA PRO A 426 -0.21 2.58 -17.64
C PRO A 426 -1.01 3.81 -17.18
N VAL A 427 -1.74 3.71 -16.05
CA VAL A 427 -2.40 4.87 -15.45
C VAL A 427 -1.34 5.87 -14.99
N ASP A 428 -1.39 7.10 -15.49
CA ASP A 428 -0.39 8.13 -15.19
C ASP A 428 -0.32 8.49 -13.70
N LEU A 429 -1.47 8.72 -13.07
CA LEU A 429 -1.60 9.10 -11.66
C LEU A 429 -2.77 8.36 -11.00
N TYR A 430 -2.44 7.58 -9.97
CA TYR A 430 -3.41 6.94 -9.10
C TYR A 430 -3.44 7.61 -7.73
N ILE A 431 -4.61 8.06 -7.28
CA ILE A 431 -4.81 8.70 -5.96
C ILE A 431 -5.66 7.78 -5.09
N GLY A 432 -5.11 7.31 -3.98
CA GLY A 432 -5.80 6.39 -3.05
C GLY A 432 -5.12 6.28 -1.70
N GLY A 433 -5.87 5.98 -0.64
CA GLY A 433 -5.33 5.95 0.72
C GLY A 433 -4.30 4.83 0.97
N THR A 434 -3.40 5.05 1.93
CA THR A 434 -2.33 4.11 2.30
C THR A 434 -2.85 2.76 2.84
N GLU A 435 -4.10 2.69 3.28
CA GLU A 435 -4.75 1.46 3.75
C GLU A 435 -4.80 0.35 2.68
N HIS A 436 -4.61 0.69 1.41
CA HIS A 436 -4.61 -0.24 0.29
C HIS A 436 -3.22 -0.72 -0.15
N ALA A 437 -2.14 -0.27 0.51
CA ALA A 437 -0.75 -0.55 0.16
C ALA A 437 -0.43 -2.04 -0.04
N VAL A 438 -0.83 -2.90 0.90
CA VAL A 438 -0.54 -4.35 0.88
C VAL A 438 -1.75 -5.22 0.53
N LEU A 439 -2.86 -4.58 0.12
CA LEU A 439 -4.11 -5.23 -0.28
C LEU A 439 -4.34 -4.99 -1.77
N HIS A 440 -5.26 -4.10 -2.12
CA HIS A 440 -5.65 -3.80 -3.48
C HIS A 440 -4.46 -3.47 -4.38
N LEU A 441 -3.52 -2.61 -3.94
CA LEU A 441 -2.35 -2.24 -4.76
C LEU A 441 -1.43 -3.42 -5.03
N LEU A 442 -1.35 -4.41 -4.13
CA LEU A 442 -0.54 -5.60 -4.35
C LEU A 442 -1.26 -6.60 -5.27
N TYR A 443 -2.55 -6.80 -5.05
CA TYR A 443 -3.36 -7.73 -5.85
C TYR A 443 -3.57 -7.24 -7.29
N SER A 444 -3.77 -5.94 -7.50
CA SER A 444 -3.92 -5.37 -8.84
C SER A 444 -2.64 -5.48 -9.65
N ARG A 445 -1.47 -5.26 -9.03
CA ARG A 445 -0.17 -5.51 -9.65
C ARG A 445 0.01 -6.97 -10.04
N PHE A 446 -0.35 -7.90 -9.17
CA PHE A 446 -0.29 -9.34 -9.49
C PHE A 446 -1.14 -9.69 -10.71
N TRP A 447 -2.43 -9.29 -10.74
CA TRP A 447 -3.31 -9.55 -11.87
C TRP A 447 -2.81 -8.86 -13.15
N HIS A 448 -2.33 -7.61 -13.05
CA HIS A 448 -1.77 -6.88 -14.18
C HIS A 448 -0.57 -7.62 -14.79
N LYS A 449 0.33 -8.16 -13.95
CA LYS A 449 1.48 -8.94 -14.41
C LYS A 449 1.08 -10.24 -15.09
N VAL A 450 0.03 -10.90 -14.61
CA VAL A 450 -0.53 -12.08 -15.28
C VAL A 450 -1.07 -11.70 -16.67
N LEU A 451 -1.78 -10.57 -16.78
CA LEU A 451 -2.26 -10.06 -18.06
C LEU A 451 -1.12 -9.65 -19.01
N TYR A 452 -0.05 -9.08 -18.47
CA TYR A 452 1.19 -8.79 -19.20
C TYR A 452 1.81 -10.08 -19.75
N ASP A 453 1.91 -11.12 -18.93
CA ASP A 453 2.44 -12.43 -19.32
C ASP A 453 1.51 -13.20 -20.29
N CYS A 454 0.26 -12.76 -20.42
CA CYS A 454 -0.70 -13.22 -21.44
C CYS A 454 -0.66 -12.37 -22.71
N GLY A 455 0.11 -11.27 -22.75
CA GLY A 455 0.17 -10.33 -23.87
C GLY A 455 -1.04 -9.40 -24.01
N VAL A 456 -1.92 -9.34 -22.99
CA VAL A 456 -3.13 -8.50 -23.00
C VAL A 456 -2.77 -7.02 -22.78
N VAL A 457 -1.76 -6.77 -21.95
CA VAL A 457 -1.22 -5.43 -21.68
C VAL A 457 0.28 -5.37 -21.96
N SER A 458 0.80 -4.20 -22.33
CA SER A 458 2.21 -3.98 -22.67
C SER A 458 3.04 -3.31 -21.55
N SER A 459 2.39 -2.76 -20.54
CA SER A 459 3.05 -2.21 -19.34
C SER A 459 3.25 -3.30 -18.29
N LYS A 460 4.35 -3.28 -17.54
CA LYS A 460 4.60 -4.24 -16.45
C LYS A 460 3.81 -3.93 -15.17
N GLU A 461 3.39 -2.68 -15.02
CA GLU A 461 2.75 -2.12 -13.82
C GLU A 461 1.51 -1.31 -14.22
N PRO A 462 0.41 -1.39 -13.44
CA PRO A 462 -0.84 -0.73 -13.77
C PRO A 462 -0.83 0.78 -13.52
N TYR A 463 -0.02 1.26 -12.56
CA TYR A 463 -0.02 2.65 -12.10
C TYR A 463 1.42 3.20 -12.11
N GLN A 464 1.67 4.21 -12.96
CA GLN A 464 2.99 4.81 -13.11
C GLN A 464 3.34 5.69 -11.90
N LYS A 465 2.43 6.57 -11.48
CA LYS A 465 2.57 7.40 -10.29
C LYS A 465 1.47 7.08 -9.28
N LEU A 466 1.85 6.98 -8.00
CA LEU A 466 0.92 6.82 -6.88
C LEU A 466 1.00 8.04 -5.96
N PHE A 467 -0.14 8.55 -5.55
CA PHE A 467 -0.22 9.53 -4.47
C PHE A 467 -1.20 9.05 -3.40
N ASN A 468 -0.78 9.07 -2.14
CA ASN A 468 -1.66 8.71 -1.03
C ASN A 468 -2.15 9.95 -0.31
N GLN A 469 -3.44 10.22 -0.41
CA GLN A 469 -4.07 11.27 0.39
C GLN A 469 -4.10 10.88 1.87
N GLY A 470 -3.99 11.88 2.74
CA GLY A 470 -4.20 11.73 4.16
C GLY A 470 -5.67 11.50 4.49
N MET A 471 -5.93 10.88 5.65
CA MET A 471 -7.30 10.61 6.08
C MET A 471 -7.94 11.87 6.66
N ILE A 472 -9.17 12.17 6.25
CA ILE A 472 -10.00 13.19 6.90
C ILE A 472 -10.68 12.54 8.12
N LEU A 473 -10.39 13.08 9.29
CA LEU A 473 -10.93 12.62 10.58
C LEU A 473 -12.17 13.47 10.96
N GLY A 474 -12.99 12.96 11.87
CA GLY A 474 -14.05 13.74 12.50
C GLY A 474 -13.49 14.93 13.28
N GLU A 475 -14.37 15.81 13.75
CA GLU A 475 -13.98 16.96 14.60
C GLU A 475 -13.35 16.49 15.93
N ASP A 476 -13.64 15.26 16.33
CA ASP A 476 -13.06 14.56 17.49
C ASP A 476 -11.64 14.02 17.25
N GLY A 477 -11.11 14.15 16.04
CA GLY A 477 -9.80 13.59 15.67
C GLY A 477 -9.82 12.08 15.47
N GLU A 478 -11.00 11.47 15.33
CA GLU A 478 -11.16 10.04 15.12
C GLU A 478 -11.58 9.72 13.68
N LYS A 479 -11.30 8.50 13.20
CA LYS A 479 -11.79 8.06 11.89
C LYS A 479 -13.32 8.17 11.83
N MET A 480 -13.84 8.84 10.79
CA MET A 480 -15.28 8.98 10.60
C MET A 480 -15.95 7.62 10.40
N SER A 481 -17.01 7.35 11.15
CA SER A 481 -17.81 6.15 10.97
C SER A 481 -19.27 6.35 11.38
N LYS A 482 -20.18 5.64 10.70
CA LYS A 482 -21.62 5.67 11.03
C LYS A 482 -21.88 5.23 12.48
N SER A 483 -21.08 4.29 13.00
CA SER A 483 -21.23 3.81 14.37
C SER A 483 -20.82 4.83 15.43
N LYS A 484 -19.88 5.74 15.10
CA LYS A 484 -19.45 6.83 15.97
C LYS A 484 -20.34 8.08 15.86
N GLY A 485 -21.16 8.17 14.81
CA GLY A 485 -22.03 9.32 14.59
C GLY A 485 -21.28 10.62 14.23
N ASN A 486 -19.98 10.52 13.93
CA ASN A 486 -19.09 11.66 13.63
C ASN A 486 -18.88 11.87 12.11
N VAL A 487 -19.77 11.33 11.28
CA VAL A 487 -19.70 11.45 9.81
C VAL A 487 -20.21 12.82 9.40
N ILE A 488 -19.42 13.54 8.63
CA ILE A 488 -19.85 14.77 7.96
C ILE A 488 -20.49 14.40 6.62
N ASN A 489 -21.73 14.82 6.42
CA ASN A 489 -22.42 14.62 5.16
C ASN A 489 -22.08 15.75 4.19
N PRO A 490 -21.47 15.47 3.02
CA PRO A 490 -21.12 16.51 2.07
C PRO A 490 -22.34 17.31 1.56
N ASP A 491 -23.52 16.68 1.46
CA ASP A 491 -24.73 17.38 1.01
C ASP A 491 -25.10 18.55 1.92
N ASP A 492 -24.90 18.43 3.24
CA ASP A 492 -25.23 19.48 4.21
C ASP A 492 -24.31 20.69 4.01
N VAL A 493 -23.01 20.45 3.78
CA VAL A 493 -22.02 21.49 3.50
C VAL A 493 -22.29 22.17 2.16
N VAL A 494 -22.60 21.39 1.11
CA VAL A 494 -22.93 21.92 -0.22
C VAL A 494 -24.19 22.77 -0.19
N ASN A 495 -25.25 22.33 0.50
CA ASN A 495 -26.49 23.09 0.60
C ASN A 495 -26.30 24.43 1.33
N GLN A 496 -25.40 24.48 2.32
CA GLN A 496 -25.17 25.68 3.11
C GLN A 496 -24.16 26.64 2.45
N TYR A 497 -23.08 26.13 1.86
CA TYR A 497 -21.95 26.94 1.42
C TYR A 497 -21.63 26.84 -0.09
N GLY A 498 -22.23 25.90 -0.80
CA GLY A 498 -21.97 25.60 -2.21
C GLY A 498 -20.82 24.61 -2.43
N ALA A 499 -20.83 23.95 -3.60
CA ALA A 499 -19.86 22.92 -3.97
C ALA A 499 -18.42 23.44 -4.04
N ASP A 500 -18.20 24.61 -4.62
CA ASP A 500 -16.87 25.22 -4.73
C ASP A 500 -16.25 25.51 -3.36
N THR A 501 -17.06 25.88 -2.37
CA THR A 501 -16.57 26.12 -1.01
C THR A 501 -16.04 24.83 -0.39
N LEU A 502 -16.78 23.73 -0.52
CA LEU A 502 -16.36 22.42 0.00
C LEU A 502 -15.07 21.95 -0.68
N ARG A 503 -15.01 21.98 -2.02
CA ARG A 503 -13.82 21.60 -2.80
C ARG A 503 -12.60 22.42 -2.41
N LEU A 504 -12.75 23.75 -2.35
CA LEU A 504 -11.67 24.65 -1.98
C LEU A 504 -11.22 24.40 -0.54
N TYR A 505 -12.16 24.14 0.38
CA TYR A 505 -11.82 23.82 1.75
C TYR A 505 -10.96 22.57 1.84
N GLU A 506 -11.41 21.44 1.30
CA GLU A 506 -10.68 20.16 1.36
C GLU A 506 -9.25 20.30 0.81
N MET A 507 -9.09 21.03 -0.29
CA MET A 507 -7.78 21.29 -0.91
C MET A 507 -6.92 22.32 -0.16
N PHE A 508 -7.51 23.13 0.72
CA PHE A 508 -6.82 24.20 1.46
C PHE A 508 -6.44 23.82 2.90
N MET A 509 -6.99 22.74 3.46
CA MET A 509 -6.70 22.29 4.84
C MET A 509 -5.20 21.96 5.08
N GLY A 510 -4.38 21.96 4.04
CA GLY A 510 -2.91 21.83 4.08
C GLY A 510 -2.43 20.80 3.05
N PRO A 511 -1.23 20.22 3.23
CA PRO A 511 -0.71 19.20 2.31
C PRO A 511 -1.67 18.01 2.16
N LEU A 512 -1.85 17.50 0.95
CA LEU A 512 -2.87 16.49 0.61
C LEU A 512 -2.63 15.15 1.30
N GLU A 513 -1.36 14.79 1.51
CA GLU A 513 -0.89 13.55 2.16
C GLU A 513 -1.07 13.55 3.68
N ALA A 514 -1.33 14.70 4.29
CA ALA A 514 -1.44 14.82 5.73
C ALA A 514 -2.83 14.44 6.23
N THR A 515 -2.89 13.61 7.27
CA THR A 515 -4.12 13.32 8.03
C THR A 515 -4.56 14.56 8.80
N LYS A 516 -5.85 14.92 8.71
CA LYS A 516 -6.38 16.19 9.26
C LYS A 516 -7.78 15.98 9.86
N PRO A 517 -8.08 16.59 11.02
CA PRO A 517 -9.45 16.66 11.52
C PRO A 517 -10.28 17.63 10.67
N TRP A 518 -11.52 17.25 10.42
CA TRP A 518 -12.52 18.17 9.87
C TRP A 518 -12.78 19.31 10.86
N SER A 519 -13.06 20.50 10.32
CA SER A 519 -13.52 21.65 11.12
C SER A 519 -14.65 22.37 10.37
N THR A 520 -15.85 22.36 10.94
CA THR A 520 -17.00 23.03 10.33
C THR A 520 -16.84 24.56 10.28
N THR A 521 -16.21 25.16 11.30
CA THR A 521 -15.90 26.60 11.32
C THR A 521 -14.82 26.99 10.32
N GLY A 522 -13.95 26.05 9.92
CA GLY A 522 -12.93 26.26 8.90
C GLY A 522 -13.48 26.56 7.51
N VAL A 523 -14.69 26.08 7.19
CA VAL A 523 -15.34 26.23 5.88
C VAL A 523 -15.67 27.69 5.54
N GLU A 524 -15.87 28.54 6.54
CA GLU A 524 -16.18 29.96 6.35
C GLU A 524 -15.04 30.76 5.68
N GLY A 525 -13.79 30.33 5.85
CA GLY A 525 -12.62 30.96 5.21
C GLY A 525 -12.68 30.85 3.68
N PRO A 526 -12.69 29.63 3.12
CA PRO A 526 -12.94 29.36 1.71
C PRO A 526 -14.15 30.11 1.13
N ARG A 527 -15.28 30.11 1.83
CA ARG A 527 -16.49 30.82 1.39
C ARG A 527 -16.22 32.31 1.21
N ARG A 528 -15.63 32.96 2.22
CA ARG A 528 -15.29 34.39 2.17
C ARG A 528 -14.29 34.71 1.06
N PHE A 529 -13.34 33.81 0.80
CA PHE A 529 -12.41 33.99 -0.31
C PHE A 529 -13.13 33.98 -1.68
N LEU A 530 -14.00 33.00 -1.92
CA LEU A 530 -14.79 32.93 -3.16
C LEU A 530 -15.70 34.16 -3.34
N GLU A 531 -16.31 34.66 -2.26
CA GLU A 531 -17.08 35.91 -2.31
C GLU A 531 -16.22 37.14 -2.65
N ARG A 532 -14.96 37.18 -2.17
CA ARG A 532 -14.02 38.24 -2.55
C ARG A 532 -13.62 38.14 -4.02
N VAL A 533 -13.44 36.93 -4.55
CA VAL A 533 -13.21 36.74 -6.00
C VAL A 533 -14.41 37.25 -6.77
N TYR A 534 -15.64 36.86 -6.40
CA TYR A 534 -16.85 37.33 -7.06
C TYR A 534 -16.94 38.87 -7.07
N ARG A 535 -16.83 39.52 -5.90
CA ARG A 535 -16.89 40.98 -5.77
C ARG A 535 -15.78 41.68 -6.53
N LEU A 536 -14.56 41.10 -6.57
CA LEU A 536 -13.47 41.66 -7.36
C LEU A 536 -13.91 41.83 -8.83
N TYR A 537 -14.53 40.81 -9.42
CA TYR A 537 -14.93 40.82 -10.82
C TYR A 537 -16.18 41.67 -11.09
N THR A 538 -17.16 41.67 -10.18
CA THR A 538 -18.45 42.32 -10.42
C THR A 538 -18.51 43.78 -9.99
N GLU A 539 -17.69 44.19 -9.02
CA GLU A 539 -17.84 45.49 -8.34
C GLU A 539 -16.54 46.31 -8.27
N ILE A 540 -15.38 45.67 -8.16
CA ILE A 540 -14.13 46.36 -7.78
C ILE A 540 -13.18 46.57 -8.97
N ALA A 541 -12.96 45.55 -9.78
CA ALA A 541 -11.99 45.58 -10.86
C ALA A 541 -12.47 46.47 -12.00
N THR A 542 -11.66 47.46 -12.37
CA THR A 542 -11.77 48.18 -13.63
C THR A 542 -10.87 47.48 -14.64
N ILE A 543 -11.47 46.90 -15.68
CA ILE A 543 -10.72 46.18 -16.72
C ILE A 543 -9.92 47.19 -17.55
N VAL A 544 -8.61 46.95 -17.66
CA VAL A 544 -7.67 47.75 -18.46
C VAL A 544 -6.85 46.85 -19.39
N ASP A 545 -6.02 47.44 -20.26
CA ASP A 545 -5.12 46.68 -21.13
C ASP A 545 -3.84 46.26 -20.40
N GLU A 546 -3.25 47.15 -19.59
CA GLU A 546 -1.94 46.93 -18.96
C GLU A 546 -1.88 47.47 -17.53
N ASN A 547 -1.11 46.81 -16.66
CA ASN A 547 -0.76 47.29 -15.33
C ASN A 547 0.57 46.65 -14.86
N GLU A 548 1.66 47.40 -14.99
CA GLU A 548 3.00 46.96 -14.59
C GLU A 548 3.08 46.55 -13.11
N ALA A 549 2.27 47.15 -12.22
CA ALA A 549 2.28 46.82 -10.80
C ALA A 549 1.75 45.41 -10.50
N LEU A 550 0.90 44.86 -11.37
CA LEU A 550 0.34 43.51 -11.23
C LEU A 550 1.08 42.45 -12.06
N GLU A 551 1.89 42.86 -13.03
CA GLU A 551 2.54 41.96 -13.99
C GLU A 551 3.35 40.85 -13.30
N LYS A 552 4.23 41.25 -12.37
CA LYS A 552 5.09 40.30 -11.68
C LYS A 552 4.32 39.31 -10.83
N VAL A 553 3.37 39.78 -10.01
CA VAL A 553 2.59 38.91 -9.13
C VAL A 553 1.69 37.97 -9.93
N TYR A 554 1.17 38.41 -11.08
CA TYR A 554 0.42 37.53 -11.99
C TYR A 554 1.29 36.41 -12.53
N HIS A 555 2.45 36.72 -13.13
CA HIS A 555 3.34 35.69 -13.68
C HIS A 555 3.88 34.73 -12.59
N GLN A 556 4.18 35.24 -11.39
CA GLN A 556 4.50 34.41 -10.23
C GLN A 556 3.36 33.47 -9.85
N THR A 557 2.12 33.96 -9.91
CA THR A 557 0.93 33.19 -9.57
C THR A 557 0.69 32.08 -10.60
N VAL A 558 0.76 32.38 -11.89
CA VAL A 558 0.64 31.38 -12.96
C VAL A 558 1.72 30.30 -12.81
N LYS A 559 2.99 30.69 -12.62
CA LYS A 559 4.10 29.73 -12.41
C LYS A 559 3.84 28.83 -11.21
N LYS A 560 3.64 29.43 -10.04
CA LYS A 560 3.50 28.70 -8.79
C LYS A 560 2.28 27.80 -8.77
N VAL A 561 1.12 28.26 -9.23
CA VAL A 561 -0.10 27.41 -9.27
C VAL A 561 0.08 26.25 -10.22
N THR A 562 0.73 26.46 -11.38
CA THR A 562 1.03 25.37 -12.33
C THR A 562 1.94 24.33 -11.69
N GLU A 563 3.07 24.75 -11.11
CA GLU A 563 4.02 23.85 -10.44
C GLU A 563 3.38 23.11 -9.26
N ASP A 564 2.61 23.83 -8.42
CA ASP A 564 1.94 23.26 -7.26
C ASP A 564 0.85 22.25 -7.66
N TYR A 565 0.14 22.44 -8.78
CA TYR A 565 -0.84 21.45 -9.26
C TYR A 565 -0.16 20.17 -9.78
N GLU A 566 0.96 20.30 -10.50
CA GLU A 566 1.77 19.14 -10.94
C GLU A 566 2.32 18.31 -9.76
N THR A 567 2.60 18.99 -8.64
CA THR A 567 3.06 18.34 -7.39
C THR A 567 1.96 18.15 -6.36
N LEU A 568 0.68 18.33 -6.72
CA LEU A 568 -0.50 18.16 -5.86
C LEU A 568 -0.49 19.00 -4.55
N CYS A 569 0.27 20.09 -4.54
CA CYS A 569 0.40 21.06 -3.45
C CYS A 569 -0.73 22.12 -3.50
N PHE A 570 -1.99 21.66 -3.55
CA PHE A 570 -3.16 22.50 -3.79
C PHE A 570 -3.32 23.64 -2.75
N ASN A 571 -2.97 23.39 -1.49
CA ASN A 571 -3.07 24.37 -0.42
C ASN A 571 -2.17 25.60 -0.66
N THR A 572 -0.95 25.40 -1.18
CA THR A 572 -0.05 26.51 -1.49
C THR A 572 -0.40 27.20 -2.80
N ALA A 573 -1.01 26.48 -3.76
CA ALA A 573 -1.58 27.07 -4.97
C ALA A 573 -2.71 28.04 -4.62
N ILE A 574 -3.65 27.60 -3.77
CA ILE A 574 -4.75 28.43 -3.26
C ILE A 574 -4.21 29.64 -2.49
N SER A 575 -3.19 29.43 -1.64
CA SER A 575 -2.53 30.54 -0.91
C SER A 575 -1.96 31.60 -1.86
N GLN A 576 -1.32 31.18 -2.96
CA GLN A 576 -0.80 32.09 -3.98
C GLN A 576 -1.93 32.82 -4.72
N MET A 577 -3.03 32.14 -5.04
CA MET A 577 -4.22 32.77 -5.62
C MET A 577 -4.83 33.82 -4.68
N MET A 578 -4.86 33.57 -3.37
CA MET A 578 -5.29 34.55 -2.37
C MET A 578 -4.37 35.79 -2.36
N ILE A 579 -3.05 35.61 -2.49
CA ILE A 579 -2.09 36.73 -2.60
C ILE A 579 -2.38 37.59 -3.83
N PHE A 580 -2.57 36.96 -4.99
CA PHE A 580 -2.90 37.69 -6.22
C PHE A 580 -4.19 38.52 -6.07
N ILE A 581 -5.26 37.91 -5.52
CA ILE A 581 -6.52 38.63 -5.26
C ILE A 581 -6.27 39.81 -4.32
N ASN A 582 -5.46 39.66 -3.27
CA ASN A 582 -5.14 40.77 -2.36
C ASN A 582 -4.42 41.92 -3.09
N GLU A 583 -3.53 41.65 -4.04
CA GLU A 583 -2.87 42.68 -4.84
C GLU A 583 -3.83 43.38 -5.81
N CYS A 584 -4.79 42.66 -6.41
CA CYS A 584 -5.84 43.27 -7.23
C CYS A 584 -6.77 44.19 -6.41
N TYR A 585 -7.01 43.88 -5.13
CA TYR A 585 -7.73 44.79 -4.23
C TYR A 585 -6.96 46.07 -3.89
N LYS A 586 -5.61 46.06 -3.98
CA LYS A 586 -4.78 47.25 -3.83
C LYS A 586 -4.64 48.04 -5.13
N ASN A 587 -4.68 47.34 -6.27
CA ASN A 587 -4.57 47.88 -7.62
C ASN A 587 -5.80 47.51 -8.44
N THR A 588 -6.88 48.30 -8.33
CA THR A 588 -8.19 47.94 -8.88
C THR A 588 -8.28 48.03 -10.41
N SER A 589 -7.31 48.64 -11.09
CA SER A 589 -7.15 48.56 -12.54
C SER A 589 -6.47 47.24 -12.91
N VAL A 590 -7.24 46.23 -13.33
CA VAL A 590 -6.72 44.88 -13.57
C VAL A 590 -6.76 44.55 -15.06
N PRO A 591 -5.63 44.13 -15.66
CA PRO A 591 -5.60 43.69 -17.05
C PRO A 591 -6.57 42.56 -17.34
N TYR A 592 -7.25 42.60 -18.49
CA TYR A 592 -8.17 41.54 -18.91
C TYR A 592 -7.52 40.16 -18.90
N GLU A 593 -6.29 40.05 -19.43
CA GLU A 593 -5.52 38.80 -19.47
C GLU A 593 -5.27 38.23 -18.07
N TYR A 594 -5.13 39.08 -17.06
CA TYR A 594 -4.85 38.65 -15.70
C TYR A 594 -6.11 38.13 -15.01
N LEU A 595 -7.25 38.77 -15.27
CA LEU A 595 -8.56 38.26 -14.82
C LEU A 595 -8.87 36.92 -15.51
N GLU A 596 -8.79 36.87 -16.84
CA GLU A 596 -9.03 35.63 -17.58
C GLU A 596 -8.11 34.49 -17.10
N GLY A 597 -6.80 34.76 -16.98
CA GLY A 597 -5.85 33.76 -16.51
C GLY A 597 -6.11 33.32 -15.08
N PHE A 598 -6.49 34.22 -14.17
CA PHE A 598 -6.82 33.86 -12.80
C PHE A 598 -8.02 32.92 -12.72
N LEU A 599 -9.09 33.16 -13.50
CA LEU A 599 -10.23 32.24 -13.53
C LEU A 599 -9.81 30.84 -14.00
N LYS A 600 -8.91 30.75 -14.97
CA LYS A 600 -8.36 29.46 -15.44
C LYS A 600 -7.58 28.73 -14.36
N LEU A 601 -6.77 29.45 -13.57
CA LEU A 601 -6.03 28.87 -12.43
C LEU A 601 -6.96 28.35 -11.33
N LEU A 602 -8.05 29.07 -11.06
CA LEU A 602 -9.01 28.73 -10.01
C LEU A 602 -9.98 27.61 -10.44
N ASN A 603 -10.24 27.46 -11.74
CA ASN A 603 -11.28 26.57 -12.29
C ASN A 603 -11.17 25.10 -11.84
N PRO A 604 -9.98 24.46 -11.76
CA PRO A 604 -9.88 23.09 -11.26
C PRO A 604 -10.45 22.89 -9.84
N ILE A 605 -10.44 23.94 -9.02
CA ILE A 605 -10.88 23.89 -7.62
C ILE A 605 -12.31 24.41 -7.45
N ALA A 606 -12.64 25.55 -8.06
CA ALA A 606 -13.94 26.21 -7.96
C ALA A 606 -14.59 26.43 -9.34
N PRO A 607 -14.95 25.34 -10.05
CA PRO A 607 -15.36 25.43 -11.44
C PRO A 607 -16.64 26.25 -11.64
N HIS A 608 -17.62 26.15 -10.73
CA HIS A 608 -18.93 26.76 -10.92
C HIS A 608 -18.84 28.30 -10.89
N LEU A 609 -18.16 28.86 -9.88
CA LEU A 609 -17.91 30.30 -9.78
C LEU A 609 -17.12 30.81 -10.99
N THR A 610 -16.10 30.06 -11.42
CA THR A 610 -15.25 30.51 -12.53
C THR A 610 -16.00 30.53 -13.85
N GLU A 611 -16.85 29.55 -14.15
CA GLU A 611 -17.70 29.55 -15.35
C GLU A 611 -18.68 30.73 -15.32
N GLU A 612 -19.33 30.96 -14.18
CA GLU A 612 -20.26 32.09 -14.00
C GLU A 612 -19.58 33.42 -14.31
N LEU A 613 -18.41 33.69 -13.70
CA LEU A 613 -17.66 34.94 -13.92
C LEU A 613 -17.10 35.06 -15.34
N TYR A 614 -16.67 33.94 -15.94
CA TYR A 614 -16.17 33.88 -17.31
C TYR A 614 -17.26 34.30 -18.30
N GLN A 615 -18.49 33.85 -18.07
CA GLN A 615 -19.64 34.19 -18.90
C GLN A 615 -20.16 35.61 -18.63
N ILE A 616 -20.49 35.95 -17.39
CA ILE A 616 -21.24 37.18 -17.10
C ILE A 616 -20.37 38.44 -17.05
N VAL A 617 -19.08 38.31 -16.71
CA VAL A 617 -18.17 39.46 -16.58
C VAL A 617 -17.23 39.55 -17.77
N LEU A 618 -16.61 38.43 -18.17
CA LEU A 618 -15.66 38.42 -19.29
C LEU A 618 -16.32 38.21 -20.66
N ASN A 619 -17.65 38.05 -20.71
CA ASN A 619 -18.47 37.92 -21.91
C ASN A 619 -18.04 36.78 -22.83
N LYS A 620 -17.67 35.63 -22.26
CA LYS A 620 -17.27 34.43 -22.98
C LYS A 620 -18.41 33.41 -23.01
N ASN A 621 -18.75 32.95 -24.20
CA ASN A 621 -19.83 31.97 -24.40
C ASN A 621 -19.34 30.52 -24.42
N GLU A 622 -18.02 30.30 -24.49
CA GLU A 622 -17.41 28.98 -24.40
C GLU A 622 -17.10 28.63 -22.94
N SER A 623 -17.16 27.34 -22.60
CA SER A 623 -16.78 26.88 -21.26
C SER A 623 -15.29 27.08 -21.03
N ILE A 624 -14.94 27.59 -19.84
CA ILE A 624 -13.54 27.83 -19.46
C ILE A 624 -12.73 26.53 -19.42
N ALA A 625 -13.38 25.37 -19.25
CA ALA A 625 -12.74 24.06 -19.22
C ALA A 625 -12.01 23.70 -20.53
N TYR A 626 -12.43 24.30 -21.67
CA TYR A 626 -11.77 24.10 -22.97
C TYR A 626 -10.71 25.17 -23.28
N SER A 627 -10.52 26.13 -22.38
CA SER A 627 -9.56 27.21 -22.58
C SER A 627 -8.13 26.74 -22.37
N LYS A 628 -7.18 27.37 -23.07
CA LYS A 628 -5.75 27.07 -22.88
C LYS A 628 -5.29 27.54 -21.51
N TRP A 629 -4.55 26.68 -20.82
CA TRP A 629 -3.89 27.01 -19.55
C TRP A 629 -3.02 28.28 -19.69
N PRO A 630 -3.06 29.22 -18.73
CA PRO A 630 -2.29 30.46 -18.79
C PRO A 630 -0.78 30.19 -18.81
N LYS A 631 -0.04 31.09 -19.43
CA LYS A 631 1.43 31.03 -19.51
C LYS A 631 2.07 32.13 -18.69
N TYR A 632 3.27 31.87 -18.20
CA TYR A 632 4.08 32.87 -17.52
C TYR A 632 5.37 33.18 -18.28
N ASP A 633 5.92 34.37 -18.03
CA ASP A 633 7.22 34.79 -18.55
C ASP A 633 8.23 34.87 -17.39
N GLU A 634 9.27 34.04 -17.45
CA GLU A 634 10.36 34.01 -16.46
C GLU A 634 11.07 35.34 -16.31
N ASN A 635 11.11 36.19 -17.34
CA ASN A 635 11.75 37.50 -17.26
C ASN A 635 10.97 38.48 -16.41
N LYS A 636 9.64 38.33 -16.36
CA LYS A 636 8.73 39.19 -15.57
C LYS A 636 8.63 38.80 -14.10
N ILE A 637 9.21 37.65 -13.73
CA ILE A 637 9.22 37.13 -12.36
C ILE A 637 10.48 37.54 -11.59
N LYS A 638 11.54 37.99 -12.30
CA LYS A 638 12.82 38.35 -11.69
C LYS A 638 12.65 39.53 -10.73
N ASP A 639 13.17 39.37 -9.52
CA ASP A 639 13.41 40.52 -8.66
C ASP A 639 14.54 41.35 -9.29
N ASP A 640 14.27 42.60 -9.67
CA ASP A 640 15.37 43.52 -10.01
C ASP A 640 16.15 43.93 -8.76
N ILE A 641 15.50 43.88 -7.58
CA ILE A 641 16.03 44.27 -6.28
C ILE A 641 15.66 43.19 -5.25
N VAL A 642 16.67 42.64 -4.57
CA VAL A 642 16.51 41.68 -3.46
C VAL A 642 16.94 42.33 -2.15
N THR A 643 16.22 42.01 -1.07
CA THR A 643 16.62 42.40 0.29
C THR A 643 17.57 41.35 0.87
N ILE A 644 18.81 41.73 1.10
CA ILE A 644 19.84 40.90 1.73
C ILE A 644 19.92 41.24 3.21
N VAL A 645 19.87 40.22 4.05
CA VAL A 645 20.06 40.38 5.49
C VAL A 645 21.56 40.31 5.81
N ILE A 646 22.07 41.27 6.59
CA ILE A 646 23.45 41.25 7.09
C ILE A 646 23.47 40.78 8.53
N GLN A 647 24.31 39.78 8.80
CA GLN A 647 24.54 39.22 10.12
C GLN A 647 25.99 39.42 10.58
N ILE A 648 26.16 39.52 11.90
CA ILE A 648 27.47 39.40 12.56
C ILE A 648 27.37 38.29 13.58
N ASN A 649 28.21 37.26 13.48
CA ASN A 649 28.18 36.04 14.30
C ASN A 649 26.75 35.45 14.41
N GLY A 650 26.03 35.39 13.28
CA GLY A 650 24.68 34.83 13.17
C GLY A 650 23.54 35.73 13.67
N LYS A 651 23.82 36.92 14.21
CA LYS A 651 22.78 37.88 14.65
C LYS A 651 22.51 38.93 13.57
N ILE A 652 21.24 39.13 13.23
CA ILE A 652 20.80 40.13 12.23
C ILE A 652 21.11 41.55 12.72
N ARG A 653 21.75 42.35 11.86
CA ARG A 653 22.16 43.74 12.17
C ARG A 653 21.59 44.79 11.22
N GLU A 654 21.44 44.44 9.94
CA GLU A 654 20.97 45.34 8.89
C GLU A 654 20.26 44.54 7.79
N LYS A 655 19.50 45.25 6.94
CA LYS A 655 19.02 44.77 5.64
C LYS A 655 19.47 45.74 4.56
N LEU A 656 19.95 45.23 3.42
CA LEU A 656 20.31 46.02 2.25
C LEU A 656 19.46 45.63 1.06
N GLU A 657 18.99 46.61 0.31
CA GLU A 657 18.39 46.40 -1.01
C GLU A 657 19.48 46.47 -2.08
N VAL A 658 19.63 45.40 -2.85
CA VAL A 658 20.65 45.28 -3.90
C VAL A 658 20.06 44.70 -5.17
N LYS A 659 20.68 44.97 -6.32
CA LYS A 659 20.25 44.36 -7.57
C LYS A 659 20.38 42.84 -7.50
N ALA A 660 19.42 42.09 -8.00
CA ALA A 660 19.50 40.62 -7.96
C ALA A 660 20.62 40.02 -8.81
N THR A 661 21.21 40.82 -9.70
CA THR A 661 22.39 40.49 -10.52
C THR A 661 23.72 40.80 -9.83
N ILE A 662 23.71 41.32 -8.59
CA ILE A 662 24.93 41.62 -7.83
C ILE A 662 25.77 40.36 -7.65
N THR A 663 27.07 40.47 -7.90
CA THR A 663 28.00 39.36 -7.67
C THR A 663 28.28 39.17 -6.17
N ASP A 664 28.71 37.98 -5.76
CA ASP A 664 29.01 37.69 -4.36
C ASP A 664 30.10 38.63 -3.80
N ASP A 665 31.11 38.95 -4.62
CA ASP A 665 32.18 39.88 -4.27
C ASP A 665 31.67 41.32 -4.07
N GLU A 666 30.80 41.80 -4.96
CA GLU A 666 30.19 43.13 -4.84
C GLU A 666 29.23 43.20 -3.65
N LEU A 667 28.50 42.13 -3.37
CA LEU A 667 27.58 42.05 -2.24
C LEU A 667 28.34 42.04 -0.91
N GLN A 668 29.41 41.25 -0.82
CA GLN A 668 30.31 41.25 0.31
C GLN A 668 30.91 42.64 0.54
N LYS A 669 31.39 43.29 -0.52
CA LYS A 669 31.94 44.64 -0.45
C LYS A 669 30.90 45.64 0.09
N LYS A 670 29.68 45.65 -0.45
CA LYS A 670 28.59 46.51 0.03
C LYS A 670 28.22 46.26 1.49
N ALA A 671 28.22 44.99 1.92
CA ALA A 671 27.93 44.65 3.31
C ALA A 671 29.02 45.16 4.27
N LEU A 672 30.29 45.10 3.88
CA LEU A 672 31.43 45.63 4.65
C LEU A 672 31.55 47.16 4.57
N GLU A 673 31.06 47.77 3.50
CA GLU A 673 31.04 49.22 3.31
C GLU A 673 29.89 49.92 4.06
N CYS A 674 28.89 49.14 4.54
CA CYS A 674 27.78 49.64 5.31
C CYS A 674 28.25 50.24 6.66
N GLU A 675 28.01 51.54 6.86
CA GLU A 675 28.50 52.31 8.02
C GLU A 675 28.07 51.71 9.38
N LYS A 676 26.84 51.20 9.48
CA LYS A 676 26.37 50.55 10.71
C LYS A 676 27.11 49.24 10.97
N ILE A 677 27.42 48.47 9.92
CA ILE A 677 28.16 47.22 10.02
C ILE A 677 29.62 47.49 10.38
N LYS A 678 30.27 48.49 9.77
CA LYS A 678 31.62 48.94 10.18
C LYS A 678 31.66 49.32 11.65
N THR A 679 30.67 50.09 12.11
CA THR A 679 30.56 50.50 13.51
C THR A 679 30.42 49.30 14.45
N LEU A 680 29.65 48.29 14.05
CA LEU A 680 29.44 47.07 14.85
C LEU A 680 30.61 46.08 14.81
N ILE A 681 31.42 46.10 13.75
CA ILE A 681 32.65 45.30 13.63
C ILE A 681 33.77 45.94 14.47
N GLY A 682 33.92 47.27 14.43
CA GLY A 682 34.99 48.00 15.12
C GLY A 682 36.37 47.50 14.69
N ASP A 683 37.27 47.30 15.66
CA ASP A 683 38.64 46.82 15.45
C ASP A 683 38.77 45.27 15.44
N ASN A 684 37.65 44.54 15.48
CA ASN A 684 37.69 43.08 15.53
C ASN A 684 38.13 42.50 14.17
N PRO A 685 39.07 41.54 14.15
CA PRO A 685 39.53 40.93 12.90
C PRO A 685 38.42 40.06 12.30
N ILE A 686 38.09 40.30 11.02
CA ILE A 686 37.15 39.47 10.28
C ILE A 686 37.81 38.13 9.95
N LYS A 687 37.28 37.05 10.51
CA LYS A 687 37.79 35.68 10.28
C LYS A 687 37.26 35.08 8.99
N LYS A 688 35.98 35.35 8.67
CA LYS A 688 35.31 34.79 7.49
C LYS A 688 34.08 35.61 7.13
N VAL A 689 33.80 35.75 5.84
CA VAL A 689 32.51 36.23 5.34
C VAL A 689 31.84 35.08 4.60
N ILE A 690 30.56 34.84 4.90
CA ILE A 690 29.74 33.81 4.26
C ILE A 690 28.63 34.50 3.50
N VAL A 691 28.66 34.41 2.18
CA VAL A 691 27.61 34.92 1.30
C VAL A 691 26.73 33.74 0.90
N VAL A 692 25.43 33.86 1.15
CA VAL A 692 24.41 33.00 0.54
C VAL A 692 23.69 33.85 -0.49
N PRO A 693 23.88 33.58 -1.80
CA PRO A 693 23.33 34.40 -2.86
C PRO A 693 21.84 34.69 -2.67
N LYS A 694 21.45 35.95 -2.88
CA LYS A 694 20.06 36.45 -2.77
C LYS A 694 19.40 36.30 -1.39
N LYS A 695 20.13 35.91 -0.34
CA LYS A 695 19.57 35.68 1.00
C LYS A 695 20.31 36.42 2.12
N ILE A 696 21.61 36.15 2.30
CA ILE A 696 22.32 36.59 3.51
C ILE A 696 23.80 36.86 3.29
N VAL A 697 24.35 37.80 4.05
CA VAL A 697 25.79 37.95 4.28
C VAL A 697 26.05 37.84 5.77
N ASN A 698 26.78 36.81 6.19
CA ASN A 698 27.16 36.62 7.59
C ASN A 698 28.65 36.88 7.77
N ILE A 699 28.98 37.86 8.61
CA ILE A 699 30.34 38.28 8.92
C ILE A 699 30.74 37.65 10.25
N VAL A 700 31.77 36.81 10.22
CA VAL A 700 32.33 36.14 11.38
C VAL A 700 33.52 36.96 11.87
N ILE A 701 33.39 37.52 13.07
CA ILE A 701 34.44 38.28 13.79
C ILE A 701 34.90 37.48 15.03
#